data_AF-A0A5N5HWV2-F1
#
_entry.id   AF-A0A5N5HWV2-F1
#
_cell.length_a   1.000
_cell.length_b   1.000
_cell.length_c   1.000
_cell.angle_alpha   90.00
_cell.angle_beta   90.00
_cell.angle_gamma   90.00
#
_symmetry.space_group_name_H-M   'P 1'
#
loop_
_entity.id
_entity.type
_entity.pdbx_description
1 polymer ?
#
loop_
_entity_poly.entity_id
_entity_poly.type
_entity_poly.pdbx_seq_one_letter_code
_entity_poly.pdbx_strand_id
1 'polypeptide(L)'
;MASSWSQCPPFEFASKYYHVAGDGGGCVRQSSFFGGKPVLHQGVGYSIILGFGAFFAVFTSFLVWLEKRYVGSKHTSEWFNTAGRSVKTGLIASVIVSQWTWAATILQSSNVAWEYGVSGPFWYASGATIQVLLFGIIAIEIKRKAPHAHTVCEIVKARWGTAAHIVFLSFCFLTNIIVTAMLLLGGSAVVNALTGVNIYAASFLIPLGVIVYTLAGGLKATFLASYIHSVIVHVVLVIFVYLVYTASSELGSPSIVYNRLVEVASKSRICQEPVSHHGQSCGPASGNYKGSYLTMLSSGGLVFGIINIVGGFGTISVDNGYWVSAIAARPSSTHKGYLLGGLVWFAVPFSLATSLGLGALALDLPLTESEASRGLVPPATAIALMGKGGSVLLLTMLFMAVTSAGSSELIAVSSLCTYDIYRTYIDPNADGKKILKVSRGVILAFGCFMGLLAVILNKAGVSLDWIYLAMGVLIGSAVIPIAFMLLWRKANAIGAILGATVGCVLGIITWLSVTKIEYGRINLDTTGRNAPMLAGNLVSILSSGAIHAISSFLSPQNYDWGTTKKITVVEKATSDLPAEEYKEEKLLRAKAWIVKWGVGFTVVIVLLWPLLSLPAGDFSIGYFTFWAVIAIAWGTIGSVAIIALPVIESWETIQSVILGMFTNDRLMEKVEEMNLKLHTIMLAIPESEKIYLLEKEKAKKKEALEQGSHSLSAVGQP
;
A
#
# COMPACT_ATOMS: atom_id res chain seq x y z
N MET A 1 42.65 6.80 36.42
CA MET A 1 41.23 6.63 36.01
C MET A 1 40.38 7.62 36.80
N ALA A 2 40.50 8.91 36.47
CA ALA A 2 39.67 9.98 37.02
C ALA A 2 38.72 10.46 35.92
N SER A 3 37.49 10.76 36.34
CA SER A 3 36.30 11.11 35.57
C SER A 3 36.51 12.09 34.41
N SER A 4 36.22 11.66 33.18
CA SER A 4 36.07 12.53 32.00
C SER A 4 34.60 12.91 31.71
N TRP A 5 33.74 12.92 32.73
CA TRP A 5 32.35 13.33 32.61
C TRP A 5 32.19 14.81 33.02
N SER A 6 32.72 15.74 32.23
CA SER A 6 32.72 17.18 32.60
C SER A 6 31.60 18.02 31.97
N GLN A 7 30.78 17.48 31.05
CA GLN A 7 29.64 18.22 30.48
C GLN A 7 28.35 17.38 30.50
N CYS A 8 27.35 17.89 31.21
CA CYS A 8 25.96 17.47 31.12
C CYS A 8 25.15 18.61 30.51
N PRO A 9 24.44 18.41 29.38
CA PRO A 9 24.33 17.17 28.60
C PRO A 9 25.59 16.82 27.79
N PRO A 10 25.72 15.57 27.28
CA PRO A 10 26.77 15.19 26.33
C PRO A 10 26.70 15.94 25.00
N PHE A 11 25.52 16.41 24.61
CA PHE A 11 25.28 17.20 23.40
C PHE A 11 24.41 18.40 23.73
N GLU A 12 24.84 19.60 23.35
CA GLU A 12 24.12 20.85 23.64
C GLU A 12 22.71 20.85 23.04
N PHE A 13 22.59 20.37 21.79
CA PHE A 13 21.31 20.28 21.07
C PHE A 13 20.33 19.27 21.66
N ALA A 14 20.80 18.33 22.51
CA ALA A 14 19.98 17.33 23.16
C ALA A 14 19.67 17.67 24.63
N SER A 15 20.12 18.83 25.12
CA SER A 15 19.97 19.29 26.52
C SER A 15 18.60 19.07 27.13
N LYS A 16 17.52 19.32 26.37
CA LYS A 16 16.13 19.15 26.79
C LYS A 16 15.75 17.72 27.21
N TYR A 17 16.53 16.71 26.84
CA TYR A 17 16.30 15.31 27.16
C TYR A 17 17.21 14.79 28.29
N TYR A 18 18.03 15.67 28.88
CA TYR A 18 18.95 15.36 29.95
C TYR A 18 18.63 16.21 31.18
N HIS A 19 18.76 15.62 32.37
CA HIS A 19 18.60 16.30 33.65
C HIS A 19 19.76 15.94 34.57
N VAL A 20 20.15 16.87 35.44
CA VAL A 20 21.20 16.64 36.45
C VAL A 20 20.58 15.89 37.63
N ALA A 21 21.18 14.78 38.03
CA ALA A 21 20.75 14.02 39.20
C ALA A 21 20.90 14.86 40.50
N GLY A 22 19.92 14.75 41.41
CA GLY A 22 19.80 15.60 42.60
C GLY A 22 20.93 15.46 43.63
N ASP A 23 21.81 14.47 43.46
CA ASP A 23 22.99 14.15 44.26
C ASP A 23 24.30 14.78 43.72
N GLY A 24 24.22 15.68 42.74
CA GLY A 24 25.28 16.67 42.48
C GLY A 24 26.40 16.25 41.53
N GLY A 25 26.21 15.24 40.67
CA GLY A 25 27.23 14.90 39.66
C GLY A 25 26.84 14.01 38.47
N GLY A 26 25.63 13.42 38.43
CA GLY A 26 25.24 12.49 37.37
C GLY A 26 24.38 13.13 36.27
N CYS A 27 24.74 12.92 34.99
CA CYS A 27 23.89 13.30 33.87
C CYS A 27 22.90 12.17 33.54
N VAL A 28 21.60 12.43 33.65
CA VAL A 28 20.56 11.42 33.44
C VAL A 28 19.78 11.74 32.17
N ARG A 29 19.74 10.82 31.22
CA ARG A 29 18.87 10.95 30.04
C ARG A 29 17.45 10.51 30.39
N GLN A 30 16.44 11.12 29.78
CA GLN A 30 15.07 10.62 29.83
C GLN A 30 15.01 9.15 29.38
N SER A 31 14.24 8.32 30.08
CA SER A 31 14.15 6.87 29.82
C SER A 31 13.28 6.50 28.61
N SER A 32 12.37 7.38 28.20
CA SER A 32 11.49 7.21 27.04
C SER A 32 11.07 8.58 26.51
N PHE A 33 10.90 8.70 25.19
CA PHE A 33 10.49 9.95 24.57
C PHE A 33 9.02 10.27 24.85
N PHE A 34 8.14 9.27 24.72
CA PHE A 34 6.71 9.50 24.91
C PHE A 34 6.30 9.41 26.39
N GLY A 35 6.95 8.56 27.19
CA GLY A 35 6.67 8.41 28.62
C GLY A 35 5.21 8.12 28.96
N GLY A 36 4.43 7.59 28.01
CA GLY A 36 2.98 7.40 28.12
C GLY A 36 2.15 8.69 28.13
N LYS A 37 2.73 9.86 27.84
CA LYS A 37 2.05 11.15 27.81
C LYS A 37 1.76 11.57 26.37
N PRO A 38 0.50 11.54 25.92
CA PRO A 38 0.15 11.94 24.56
C PRO A 38 0.30 13.46 24.38
N VAL A 39 0.74 13.86 23.19
CA VAL A 39 0.93 15.28 22.82
C VAL A 39 -0.38 15.96 22.42
N LEU A 40 -1.31 15.18 21.87
CA LEU A 40 -2.64 15.61 21.43
C LEU A 40 -3.71 15.09 22.39
N HIS A 41 -4.83 15.80 22.46
CA HIS A 41 -6.01 15.33 23.19
C HIS A 41 -6.71 14.20 22.42
N GLN A 42 -7.34 13.28 23.16
CA GLN A 42 -8.10 12.15 22.59
C GLN A 42 -9.16 12.59 21.57
N GLY A 43 -9.79 13.76 21.77
CA GLY A 43 -10.76 14.32 20.83
C GLY A 43 -10.20 14.52 19.42
N VAL A 44 -8.92 14.90 19.28
CA VAL A 44 -8.25 15.01 17.97
C VAL A 44 -8.09 13.63 17.32
N GLY A 45 -7.73 12.62 18.12
CA GLY A 45 -7.61 11.24 17.65
C GLY A 45 -8.93 10.68 17.12
N TYR A 46 -10.02 10.80 17.89
CA TYR A 46 -11.35 10.39 17.44
C TYR A 46 -11.85 11.19 16.23
N SER A 47 -11.56 12.50 16.19
CA SER A 47 -11.92 13.36 15.05
C SER A 47 -11.21 12.94 13.77
N ILE A 48 -9.92 12.56 13.85
CA ILE A 48 -9.20 12.09 12.67
C ILE A 48 -9.76 10.74 12.22
N ILE A 49 -9.93 9.79 13.13
CA ILE A 49 -10.38 8.43 12.78
C ILE A 49 -11.80 8.43 12.21
N LEU A 50 -12.75 9.06 12.91
CA LEU A 50 -14.16 9.04 12.53
C LEU A 50 -14.48 10.13 11.50
N GLY A 51 -13.90 11.32 11.65
CA GLY A 51 -14.17 12.46 10.79
C GLY A 51 -13.65 12.26 9.37
N PHE A 52 -12.42 11.78 9.18
CA PHE A 52 -11.94 11.48 7.82
C PHE A 52 -12.68 10.29 7.21
N GLY A 53 -13.01 9.25 7.99
CA GLY A 53 -13.84 8.14 7.50
C GLY A 53 -15.19 8.62 6.97
N ALA A 54 -15.88 9.47 7.73
CA ALA A 54 -17.15 10.08 7.32
C ALA A 54 -16.98 11.00 6.10
N PHE A 55 -15.94 11.83 6.09
CA PHE A 55 -15.61 12.71 4.96
C PHE A 55 -15.45 11.91 3.67
N PHE A 56 -14.65 10.84 3.67
CA PHE A 56 -14.43 10.02 2.49
C PHE A 56 -15.69 9.25 2.07
N ALA A 57 -16.50 8.79 3.02
CA ALA A 57 -17.79 8.18 2.69
C ALA A 57 -18.70 9.15 1.93
N VAL A 58 -18.85 10.39 2.41
CA VAL A 58 -19.66 11.41 1.74
C VAL A 58 -19.05 11.83 0.41
N PHE A 59 -17.76 12.14 0.41
CA PHE A 59 -17.03 12.66 -0.76
C PHE A 59 -16.98 11.66 -1.91
N THR A 60 -16.62 10.41 -1.63
CA THR A 60 -16.56 9.37 -2.68
C THR A 60 -17.95 9.03 -3.20
N SER A 61 -18.96 8.94 -2.33
CA SER A 61 -20.35 8.73 -2.73
C SER A 61 -20.85 9.87 -3.62
N PHE A 62 -20.48 11.11 -3.29
CA PHE A 62 -20.81 12.29 -4.09
C PHE A 62 -20.14 12.25 -5.48
N LEU A 63 -18.86 11.90 -5.56
CA LEU A 63 -18.15 11.80 -6.84
C LEU A 63 -18.70 10.67 -7.72
N VAL A 64 -19.03 9.53 -7.10
CA VAL A 64 -19.67 8.40 -7.78
C VAL A 64 -21.07 8.81 -8.28
N TRP A 65 -21.81 9.59 -7.50
CA TRP A 65 -23.11 10.14 -7.92
C TRP A 65 -22.97 11.11 -9.10
N LEU A 66 -22.00 12.03 -9.07
CA LEU A 66 -21.71 12.95 -10.17
C LEU A 66 -21.36 12.18 -11.46
N GLU A 67 -20.52 11.15 -11.35
CA GLU A 67 -20.15 10.33 -12.51
C GLU A 67 -21.39 9.64 -13.11
N LYS A 68 -22.22 9.02 -12.27
CA LYS A 68 -23.47 8.39 -12.72
C LYS A 68 -24.38 9.40 -13.42
N ARG A 69 -24.51 10.60 -12.85
CA ARG A 69 -25.45 11.62 -13.30
C ARG A 69 -25.04 12.29 -14.61
N TYR A 70 -23.73 12.53 -14.80
CA TYR A 70 -23.21 13.36 -15.90
C TYR A 70 -22.38 12.58 -16.93
N VAL A 71 -21.67 11.53 -16.51
CA VAL A 71 -20.89 10.67 -17.42
C VAL A 71 -21.74 9.50 -17.93
N GLY A 72 -22.68 9.00 -17.10
CA GLY A 72 -23.62 7.95 -17.47
C GLY A 72 -23.08 6.53 -17.30
N SER A 73 -22.16 6.34 -16.36
CA SER A 73 -21.61 5.02 -16.01
C SER A 73 -22.69 4.08 -15.46
N LYS A 74 -22.70 2.83 -15.93
CA LYS A 74 -23.59 1.77 -15.41
C LYS A 74 -22.93 1.09 -14.21
N HIS A 75 -23.54 1.18 -13.03
CA HIS A 75 -23.02 0.58 -11.81
C HIS A 75 -23.40 -0.91 -11.72
N THR A 76 -22.61 -1.74 -12.38
CA THR A 76 -22.73 -3.21 -12.38
C THR A 76 -21.81 -3.86 -11.35
N SER A 77 -21.95 -5.17 -11.11
CA SER A 77 -21.00 -5.94 -10.29
C SER A 77 -19.59 -5.94 -10.92
N GLU A 78 -19.51 -6.00 -12.25
CA GLU A 78 -18.26 -5.85 -13.01
C GLU A 78 -17.63 -4.48 -12.78
N TRP A 79 -18.41 -3.40 -12.81
CA TRP A 79 -17.92 -2.05 -12.54
C TRP A 79 -17.42 -1.92 -11.10
N PHE A 80 -18.16 -2.48 -10.14
CA PHE A 80 -17.79 -2.45 -8.72
C PHE A 80 -16.45 -3.16 -8.44
N ASN A 81 -16.16 -4.28 -9.11
CA ASN A 81 -14.97 -5.09 -8.87
C ASN A 81 -13.80 -4.82 -9.82
N THR A 82 -14.01 -4.15 -10.96
CA THR A 82 -12.94 -3.96 -11.98
C THR A 82 -12.75 -2.50 -12.40
N ALA A 83 -13.52 -1.57 -11.84
CA ALA A 83 -13.56 -0.16 -12.23
C ALA A 83 -13.77 0.06 -13.74
N GLY A 84 -14.40 -0.91 -14.43
CA GLY A 84 -14.61 -0.88 -15.87
C GLY A 84 -13.32 -0.98 -16.70
N ARG A 85 -12.19 -1.38 -16.10
CA ARG A 85 -10.89 -1.60 -16.76
C ARG A 85 -10.33 -0.38 -17.53
N SER A 86 -10.77 0.83 -17.17
CA SER A 86 -10.62 2.05 -17.99
C SER A 86 -9.61 3.08 -17.45
N VAL A 87 -8.89 2.73 -16.38
CA VAL A 87 -8.05 3.68 -15.63
C VAL A 87 -6.81 4.07 -16.44
N LYS A 88 -6.54 5.38 -16.55
CA LYS A 88 -5.41 5.97 -17.29
C LYS A 88 -4.10 5.94 -16.48
N THR A 89 -2.98 6.25 -17.13
CA THR A 89 -1.60 6.03 -16.64
C THR A 89 -1.32 6.77 -15.33
N GLY A 90 -1.65 8.05 -15.25
CA GLY A 90 -1.42 8.89 -14.07
C GLY A 90 -2.22 8.41 -12.87
N LEU A 91 -3.51 8.16 -13.06
CA LEU A 91 -4.36 7.65 -11.97
C LEU A 91 -3.91 6.25 -11.51
N ILE A 92 -3.49 5.36 -12.43
CA ILE A 92 -2.87 4.07 -12.06
C ILE A 92 -1.61 4.30 -11.23
N ALA A 93 -0.69 5.17 -11.68
CA ALA A 93 0.55 5.44 -10.95
C ALA A 93 0.26 5.97 -9.54
N SER A 94 -0.69 6.89 -9.39
CA SER A 94 -1.12 7.39 -8.08
C SER A 94 -1.72 6.30 -7.22
N VAL A 95 -2.61 5.47 -7.77
CA VAL A 95 -3.24 4.36 -7.03
C VAL A 95 -2.19 3.35 -6.57
N ILE A 96 -1.22 3.02 -7.42
CA ILE A 96 -0.10 2.14 -7.05
C ILE A 96 0.68 2.74 -5.88
N VAL A 97 1.11 4.01 -5.97
CA VAL A 97 1.83 4.67 -4.87
C VAL A 97 0.99 4.69 -3.59
N SER A 98 -0.30 4.99 -3.70
CA SER A 98 -1.24 5.01 -2.58
C SER A 98 -1.40 3.65 -1.89
N GLN A 99 -1.57 2.59 -2.69
CA GLN A 99 -1.77 1.24 -2.18
C GLN A 99 -0.51 0.68 -1.54
N TRP A 100 0.66 1.12 -2.01
CA TRP A 100 1.97 0.73 -1.49
C TRP A 100 2.46 1.57 -0.32
N THR A 101 1.89 2.75 -0.13
CA THR A 101 2.24 3.60 1.01
C THR A 101 1.45 3.13 2.22
N TRP A 102 1.91 2.03 2.81
CA TRP A 102 1.38 1.47 4.04
C TRP A 102 1.81 2.28 5.26
N ALA A 103 1.18 1.98 6.40
CA ALA A 103 1.71 2.41 7.69
C ALA A 103 3.19 2.02 7.85
N ALA A 104 3.53 0.77 7.53
CA ALA A 104 4.91 0.30 7.58
C ALA A 104 5.85 1.12 6.68
N THR A 105 5.42 1.55 5.49
CA THR A 105 6.24 2.36 4.57
C THR A 105 6.71 3.66 5.20
N ILE A 106 5.89 4.30 6.04
CA ILE A 106 6.25 5.54 6.73
C ILE A 106 7.02 5.24 8.02
N LEU A 107 6.50 4.30 8.81
CA LEU A 107 6.98 4.04 10.17
C LEU A 107 8.24 3.17 10.17
N GLN A 108 8.21 2.02 9.49
CA GLN A 108 9.30 1.04 9.49
C GLN A 108 10.52 1.54 8.72
N SER A 109 10.34 2.27 7.61
CA SER A 109 11.46 2.86 6.88
C SER A 109 12.27 3.82 7.75
N SER A 110 11.60 4.62 8.57
CA SER A 110 12.24 5.54 9.52
C SER A 110 12.84 4.81 10.71
N ASN A 111 12.25 3.70 11.16
CA ASN A 111 12.83 2.84 12.19
C ASN A 111 14.19 2.28 11.75
N VAL A 112 14.27 1.70 10.56
CA VAL A 112 15.54 1.15 10.07
C VAL A 112 16.57 2.23 9.76
N ALA A 113 16.15 3.48 9.53
CA ALA A 113 17.05 4.63 9.48
C ALA A 113 17.62 5.00 10.83
N TRP A 114 16.82 4.88 11.89
CA TRP A 114 17.27 5.06 13.27
C TRP A 114 18.21 3.93 13.72
N GLU A 115 17.99 2.69 13.25
CA GLU A 115 18.88 1.56 13.55
C GLU A 115 20.19 1.59 12.76
N TYR A 116 20.12 1.80 11.44
CA TYR A 116 21.25 1.56 10.52
C TYR A 116 21.80 2.83 9.84
N GLY A 117 21.25 4.01 10.13
CA GLY A 117 21.63 5.25 9.46
C GLY A 117 21.20 5.27 7.99
N VAL A 118 22.00 5.89 7.12
CA VAL A 118 21.66 6.09 5.68
C VAL A 118 21.40 4.77 4.92
N SER A 119 21.96 3.66 5.38
CA SER A 119 21.74 2.33 4.79
C SER A 119 20.29 1.87 4.91
N GLY A 120 19.61 2.22 6.02
CA GLY A 120 18.22 1.83 6.30
C GLY A 120 17.19 2.36 5.27
N PRO A 121 17.05 3.70 5.09
CA PRO A 121 16.15 4.29 4.10
C PRO A 121 16.35 3.71 2.71
N PHE A 122 17.60 3.50 2.33
CA PHE A 122 17.96 3.00 1.02
C PHE A 122 17.52 1.56 0.81
N TRP A 123 17.90 0.65 1.71
CA TRP A 123 17.54 -0.77 1.57
C TRP A 123 16.03 -1.02 1.71
N TYR A 124 15.34 -0.19 2.49
CA TYR A 124 13.87 -0.18 2.52
C TYR A 124 13.30 0.20 1.14
N ALA A 125 13.67 1.38 0.63
CA ALA A 125 13.10 1.93 -0.60
C ALA A 125 13.48 1.11 -1.83
N SER A 126 14.77 0.75 -1.98
CA SER A 126 15.27 -0.04 -3.10
C SER A 126 14.68 -1.44 -3.11
N GLY A 127 14.66 -2.12 -1.95
CA GLY A 127 14.21 -3.50 -1.82
C GLY A 127 12.74 -3.71 -2.14
N ALA A 128 11.90 -2.71 -1.86
CA ALA A 128 10.48 -2.76 -2.20
C ALA A 128 10.17 -2.20 -3.61
N THR A 129 10.96 -1.27 -4.13
CA THR A 129 10.74 -0.72 -5.49
C THR A 129 10.89 -1.80 -6.58
N ILE A 130 11.84 -2.72 -6.45
CA ILE A 130 12.03 -3.79 -7.43
C ILE A 130 10.79 -4.68 -7.57
N GLN A 131 10.05 -4.85 -6.47
CA GLN A 131 8.86 -5.70 -6.43
C GLN A 131 7.79 -5.08 -7.33
N VAL A 132 7.54 -3.77 -7.17
CA VAL A 132 6.60 -3.00 -8.03
C VAL A 132 6.98 -3.08 -9.50
N LEU A 133 8.27 -2.82 -9.79
CA LEU A 133 8.76 -2.76 -11.16
C LEU A 133 8.61 -4.10 -11.88
N LEU A 134 8.93 -5.20 -11.19
CA LEU A 134 8.84 -6.55 -11.75
C LEU A 134 7.39 -7.04 -11.83
N PHE A 135 6.53 -6.66 -10.90
CA PHE A 135 5.10 -6.95 -11.00
C PHE A 135 4.43 -6.21 -12.16
N GLY A 136 4.96 -5.07 -12.60
CA GLY A 136 4.52 -4.46 -13.85
C GLY A 136 4.62 -5.39 -15.07
N ILE A 137 5.58 -6.33 -15.09
CA ILE A 137 5.70 -7.37 -16.13
C ILE A 137 4.51 -8.34 -16.01
N ILE A 138 4.20 -8.77 -14.79
CA ILE A 138 3.06 -9.64 -14.49
C ILE A 138 1.75 -8.94 -14.88
N ALA A 139 1.59 -7.66 -14.56
CA ALA A 139 0.41 -6.87 -14.88
C ALA A 139 0.11 -6.84 -16.38
N ILE A 140 1.12 -6.71 -17.23
CA ILE A 140 0.97 -6.81 -18.70
C ILE A 140 0.67 -8.24 -19.16
N GLU A 141 1.29 -9.25 -18.56
CA GLU A 141 1.03 -10.66 -18.90
C GLU A 141 -0.41 -11.07 -18.58
N ILE A 142 -1.01 -10.54 -17.49
CA ILE A 142 -2.43 -10.74 -17.19
C ILE A 142 -3.30 -10.26 -18.36
N LYS A 143 -3.04 -9.07 -18.90
CA LYS A 143 -3.82 -8.54 -20.05
C LYS A 143 -3.74 -9.43 -21.28
N ARG A 144 -2.61 -10.11 -21.47
CA ARG A 144 -2.36 -10.97 -22.64
C ARG A 144 -2.90 -12.38 -22.47
N LYS A 145 -2.86 -12.93 -21.25
CA LYS A 145 -3.12 -14.35 -20.96
C LYS A 145 -4.41 -14.63 -20.19
N ALA A 146 -4.92 -13.65 -19.46
CA ALA A 146 -6.12 -13.75 -18.64
C ALA A 146 -6.90 -12.42 -18.60
N PRO A 147 -7.33 -11.87 -19.77
CA PRO A 147 -7.95 -10.54 -19.85
C PRO A 147 -9.29 -10.43 -19.10
N HIS A 148 -9.96 -11.55 -18.85
CA HIS A 148 -11.28 -11.63 -18.24
C HIS A 148 -11.28 -12.06 -16.78
N ALA A 149 -10.11 -12.28 -16.17
CA ALA A 149 -10.01 -12.62 -14.76
C ALA A 149 -10.41 -11.44 -13.86
N HIS A 150 -10.85 -11.77 -12.64
CA HIS A 150 -11.15 -10.85 -11.55
C HIS A 150 -10.15 -11.01 -10.40
N THR A 151 -9.63 -12.23 -10.19
CA THR A 151 -8.64 -12.52 -9.15
C THR A 151 -7.46 -13.34 -9.69
N VAL A 152 -6.38 -13.41 -8.91
CA VAL A 152 -5.23 -14.29 -9.21
C VAL A 152 -5.62 -15.78 -9.13
N CYS A 153 -6.50 -16.12 -8.20
CA CYS A 153 -6.91 -17.49 -7.92
C CYS A 153 -7.75 -18.10 -9.05
N GLU A 154 -8.55 -17.31 -9.77
CA GLU A 154 -9.23 -17.78 -10.99
C GLU A 154 -8.22 -18.22 -12.06
N ILE A 155 -7.10 -17.52 -12.18
CA ILE A 155 -6.01 -17.86 -13.12
C ILE A 155 -5.33 -19.16 -12.68
N VAL A 156 -5.07 -19.31 -11.37
CA VAL A 156 -4.53 -20.55 -10.78
C VAL A 156 -5.46 -21.72 -11.10
N LYS A 157 -6.76 -21.57 -10.84
CA LYS A 157 -7.76 -22.63 -11.08
C LYS A 157 -7.81 -23.01 -12.55
N ALA A 158 -7.85 -22.02 -13.44
CA ALA A 158 -7.91 -22.25 -14.88
C ALA A 158 -6.66 -22.97 -15.43
N ARG A 159 -5.49 -22.74 -14.83
CA ARG A 159 -4.22 -23.34 -15.26
C ARG A 159 -3.90 -24.69 -14.59
N TRP A 160 -4.09 -24.79 -13.28
CA TRP A 160 -3.60 -25.91 -12.46
C TRP A 160 -4.70 -26.65 -11.70
N GLY A 161 -5.97 -26.25 -11.87
CA GLY A 161 -7.12 -26.95 -11.31
C GLY A 161 -7.38 -26.65 -9.84
N THR A 162 -8.34 -27.39 -9.27
CA THR A 162 -8.92 -27.12 -7.95
C THR A 162 -7.93 -27.31 -6.79
N ALA A 163 -7.03 -28.29 -6.85
CA ALA A 163 -6.07 -28.53 -5.77
C ALA A 163 -5.10 -27.34 -5.60
N ALA A 164 -4.52 -26.87 -6.71
CA ALA A 164 -3.68 -25.68 -6.70
C ALA A 164 -4.49 -24.45 -6.26
N HIS A 165 -5.72 -24.32 -6.76
CA HIS A 165 -6.59 -23.22 -6.39
C HIS A 165 -6.77 -23.08 -4.87
N ILE A 166 -7.07 -24.16 -4.16
CA ILE A 166 -7.25 -24.13 -2.68
C ILE A 166 -5.96 -23.72 -1.97
N VAL A 167 -4.81 -24.24 -2.41
CA VAL A 167 -3.51 -23.91 -1.82
C VAL A 167 -3.20 -22.42 -1.97
N PHE A 168 -3.26 -21.90 -3.20
CA PHE A 168 -2.95 -20.49 -3.45
C PHE A 168 -4.00 -19.55 -2.87
N LEU A 169 -5.27 -19.94 -2.83
CA LEU A 169 -6.32 -19.20 -2.15
C LEU A 169 -6.02 -19.06 -0.64
N SER A 170 -5.51 -20.11 -0.01
CA SER A 170 -5.08 -20.07 1.40
C SER A 170 -3.91 -19.09 1.62
N PHE A 171 -2.92 -19.09 0.72
CA PHE A 171 -1.81 -18.12 0.75
C PHE A 171 -2.26 -16.67 0.49
N CYS A 172 -3.24 -16.46 -0.41
CA CYS A 172 -3.80 -15.13 -0.66
C CYS A 172 -4.50 -14.61 0.61
N PHE A 173 -5.37 -15.40 1.24
CA PHE A 173 -6.00 -15.00 2.51
C PHE A 173 -4.98 -14.74 3.62
N LEU A 174 -3.97 -15.60 3.76
CA LEU A 174 -2.90 -15.40 4.75
C LEU A 174 -2.18 -14.07 4.50
N THR A 175 -1.83 -13.76 3.25
CA THR A 175 -1.21 -12.49 2.87
C THR A 175 -2.11 -11.31 3.21
N ASN A 176 -3.38 -11.32 2.78
CA ASN A 176 -4.31 -10.22 3.06
C ASN A 176 -4.54 -10.00 4.56
N ILE A 177 -4.55 -11.08 5.36
CA ILE A 177 -4.63 -11.01 6.82
C ILE A 177 -3.36 -10.36 7.41
N ILE A 178 -2.17 -10.79 6.99
CA ILE A 178 -0.89 -10.25 7.48
C ILE A 178 -0.78 -8.76 7.14
N VAL A 179 -1.02 -8.39 5.88
CA VAL A 179 -0.97 -6.98 5.43
C VAL A 179 -1.97 -6.13 6.20
N THR A 180 -3.22 -6.58 6.34
CA THR A 180 -4.23 -5.82 7.11
C THR A 180 -3.86 -5.72 8.58
N ALA A 181 -3.29 -6.77 9.19
CA ALA A 181 -2.82 -6.72 10.57
C ALA A 181 -1.70 -5.68 10.77
N MET A 182 -0.75 -5.61 9.84
CA MET A 182 0.33 -4.60 9.86
C MET A 182 -0.22 -3.17 9.83
N LEU A 183 -1.21 -2.91 8.97
CA LEU A 183 -1.86 -1.60 8.88
C LEU A 183 -2.51 -1.21 10.22
N LEU A 184 -3.21 -2.14 10.87
CA LEU A 184 -3.90 -1.88 12.13
C LEU A 184 -2.96 -1.78 13.33
N LEU A 185 -1.91 -2.60 13.41
CA LEU A 185 -0.90 -2.51 14.46
C LEU A 185 -0.17 -1.16 14.40
N GLY A 186 0.34 -0.79 13.22
CA GLY A 186 1.01 0.51 13.04
C GLY A 186 0.08 1.70 13.27
N GLY A 187 -1.12 1.66 12.69
CA GLY A 187 -2.12 2.72 12.83
C GLY A 187 -2.57 2.93 14.28
N SER A 188 -2.94 1.85 14.98
CA SER A 188 -3.42 1.94 16.36
C SER A 188 -2.33 2.34 17.35
N ALA A 189 -1.08 1.89 17.15
CA ALA A 189 0.06 2.27 17.99
C ALA A 189 0.36 3.77 17.93
N VAL A 190 0.38 4.36 16.73
CA VAL A 190 0.66 5.80 16.57
C VAL A 190 -0.50 6.65 17.06
N VAL A 191 -1.75 6.26 16.77
CA VAL A 191 -2.94 6.92 17.34
C VAL A 191 -2.85 6.96 18.86
N ASN A 192 -2.55 5.81 19.48
CA ASN A 192 -2.44 5.71 20.93
C ASN A 192 -1.31 6.59 21.48
N ALA A 193 -0.12 6.52 20.89
CA ALA A 193 1.04 7.29 21.34
C ALA A 193 0.83 8.81 21.21
N LEU A 194 0.21 9.27 20.11
CA LEU A 194 0.04 10.70 19.84
C LEU A 194 -1.16 11.32 20.58
N THR A 195 -2.24 10.57 20.77
CA THR A 195 -3.53 11.14 21.23
C THR A 195 -4.05 10.54 22.54
N GLY A 196 -3.49 9.41 22.98
CA GLY A 196 -3.95 8.69 24.17
C GLY A 196 -5.24 7.91 23.96
N VAL A 197 -5.78 7.84 22.73
CA VAL A 197 -6.94 6.98 22.41
C VAL A 197 -6.57 5.53 22.70
N ASN A 198 -7.47 4.77 23.32
CA ASN A 198 -7.23 3.37 23.66
C ASN A 198 -6.86 2.57 22.38
N ILE A 199 -5.76 1.81 22.45
CA ILE A 199 -5.23 1.07 21.30
C ILE A 199 -6.25 0.08 20.72
N TYR A 200 -7.04 -0.58 21.57
CA TYR A 200 -8.07 -1.53 21.14
C TYR A 200 -9.26 -0.84 20.48
N ALA A 201 -9.65 0.33 20.99
CA ALA A 201 -10.67 1.15 20.33
C ALA A 201 -10.18 1.60 18.95
N ALA A 202 -8.93 2.08 18.86
CA ALA A 202 -8.33 2.46 17.58
C ALA A 202 -8.30 1.29 16.59
N SER A 203 -7.99 0.06 17.04
CA SER A 203 -8.01 -1.15 16.19
C SER A 203 -9.37 -1.43 15.53
N PHE A 204 -10.49 -1.09 16.17
CA PHE A 204 -11.84 -1.27 15.59
C PHE A 204 -12.33 -0.04 14.81
N LEU A 205 -12.02 1.16 15.27
CA LEU A 205 -12.52 2.40 14.67
C LEU A 205 -11.82 2.75 13.35
N ILE A 206 -10.54 2.40 13.20
CA ILE A 206 -9.80 2.62 11.95
C ILE A 206 -10.43 1.84 10.78
N PRO A 207 -10.69 0.51 10.86
CA PRO A 207 -11.40 -0.22 9.82
C PRO A 207 -12.80 0.32 9.53
N LEU A 208 -13.51 0.82 10.53
CA LEU A 208 -14.91 1.26 10.38
C LEU A 208 -15.07 2.33 9.30
N GLY A 209 -14.22 3.36 9.31
CA GLY A 209 -14.25 4.40 8.29
C GLY A 209 -14.02 3.85 6.88
N VAL A 210 -13.09 2.90 6.76
CA VAL A 210 -12.74 2.23 5.50
C VAL A 210 -13.90 1.40 4.96
N ILE A 211 -14.55 0.62 5.83
CA ILE A 211 -15.70 -0.22 5.50
C ILE A 211 -16.81 0.63 4.88
N VAL A 212 -17.18 1.74 5.52
CA VAL A 212 -18.33 2.56 5.09
C VAL A 212 -18.16 3.08 3.67
N TYR A 213 -17.03 3.71 3.34
CA TYR A 213 -16.85 4.26 1.99
C TYR A 213 -16.61 3.16 0.94
N THR A 214 -15.98 2.06 1.33
CA THR A 214 -15.74 0.92 0.41
C THR A 214 -17.06 0.25 0.02
N LEU A 215 -17.97 0.06 0.98
CA LEU A 215 -19.31 -0.51 0.74
C LEU A 215 -20.16 0.35 -0.20
N ALA A 216 -20.05 1.68 -0.07
CA ALA A 216 -20.82 2.64 -0.85
C ALA A 216 -20.34 2.74 -2.30
N GLY A 217 -19.02 2.80 -2.51
CA GLY A 217 -18.45 3.21 -3.79
C GLY A 217 -17.80 2.13 -4.66
N GLY A 218 -17.34 1.01 -4.09
CA GLY A 218 -16.61 -0.03 -4.84
C GLY A 218 -15.22 0.40 -5.36
N LEU A 219 -14.60 -0.42 -6.22
CA LEU A 219 -13.19 -0.27 -6.61
C LEU A 219 -12.87 1.09 -7.26
N LYS A 220 -13.75 1.64 -8.10
CA LYS A 220 -13.49 2.94 -8.75
C LYS A 220 -13.54 4.11 -7.76
N ALA A 221 -14.47 4.08 -6.81
CA ALA A 221 -14.52 5.08 -5.75
C ALA A 221 -13.30 4.99 -4.84
N THR A 222 -12.87 3.76 -4.54
CA THR A 222 -11.63 3.51 -3.82
C THR A 222 -10.43 4.08 -4.56
N PHE A 223 -10.35 3.97 -5.90
CA PHE A 223 -9.25 4.57 -6.66
C PHE A 223 -9.23 6.10 -6.58
N LEU A 224 -10.40 6.73 -6.59
CA LEU A 224 -10.50 8.18 -6.45
C LEU A 224 -10.16 8.65 -5.03
N ALA A 225 -10.58 7.90 -4.01
CA ALA A 225 -10.15 8.11 -2.63
C ALA A 225 -8.63 7.98 -2.50
N SER A 226 -8.04 6.93 -3.09
CA SER A 226 -6.59 6.69 -3.12
C SER A 226 -5.81 7.82 -3.77
N TYR A 227 -6.35 8.47 -4.80
CA TYR A 227 -5.72 9.68 -5.35
C TYR A 227 -5.63 10.80 -4.30
N ILE A 228 -6.71 11.08 -3.58
CA ILE A 228 -6.71 12.10 -2.51
C ILE A 228 -5.80 11.71 -1.35
N HIS A 229 -5.82 10.43 -0.93
CA HIS A 229 -4.89 9.91 0.06
C HIS A 229 -3.45 10.17 -0.37
N SER A 230 -3.10 9.87 -1.62
CA SER A 230 -1.77 10.13 -2.19
C SER A 230 -1.41 11.61 -2.15
N VAL A 231 -2.33 12.50 -2.53
CA VAL A 231 -2.08 13.95 -2.51
C VAL A 231 -1.70 14.41 -1.11
N ILE A 232 -2.49 14.04 -0.09
CA ILE A 232 -2.23 14.42 1.30
C ILE A 232 -0.90 13.86 1.78
N VAL A 233 -0.62 12.58 1.53
CA VAL A 233 0.64 11.92 1.89
C VAL A 233 1.84 12.65 1.28
N HIS A 234 1.79 13.01 0.00
CA HIS A 234 2.89 13.69 -0.69
C HIS A 234 3.08 15.14 -0.23
N VAL A 235 1.99 15.86 0.05
CA VAL A 235 2.08 17.20 0.64
C VAL A 235 2.79 17.15 1.99
N VAL A 236 2.39 16.22 2.87
CA VAL A 236 3.02 16.06 4.18
C VAL A 236 4.48 15.61 4.06
N LEU A 237 4.79 14.73 3.10
CA LEU A 237 6.16 14.33 2.79
C LEU A 237 7.03 15.53 2.44
N VAL A 238 6.59 16.38 1.51
CA VAL A 238 7.34 17.57 1.09
C VAL A 238 7.55 18.50 2.27
N ILE A 239 6.53 18.73 3.10
CA ILE A 239 6.64 19.55 4.31
C ILE A 239 7.76 19.03 5.22
N PHE A 240 7.77 17.73 5.57
CA PHE A 240 8.79 17.19 6.48
C PHE A 240 10.20 17.18 5.90
N VAL A 241 10.33 16.89 4.61
CA VAL A 241 11.64 16.84 3.94
C VAL A 241 12.27 18.23 3.89
N TYR A 242 11.52 19.27 3.50
CA TYR A 242 12.00 20.65 3.55
C TYR A 242 12.18 21.14 4.99
N LEU A 243 11.32 20.75 5.92
CA LEU A 243 11.49 21.11 7.32
C LEU A 243 12.86 20.66 7.87
N VAL A 244 13.22 19.39 7.66
CA VAL A 244 14.48 18.84 8.18
C VAL A 244 15.70 19.46 7.50
N TYR A 245 15.65 19.66 6.18
CA TYR A 245 16.83 20.03 5.40
C TYR A 245 16.92 21.49 4.98
N THR A 246 15.90 22.32 5.20
CA THR A 246 15.91 23.73 4.76
C THR A 246 15.35 24.74 5.76
N ALA A 247 14.38 24.37 6.61
CA ALA A 247 13.57 25.36 7.33
C ALA A 247 13.61 25.27 8.87
N SER A 248 13.87 24.09 9.44
CA SER A 248 13.87 23.92 10.91
C SER A 248 15.00 24.71 11.57
N SER A 249 14.72 25.36 12.70
CA SER A 249 15.74 26.00 13.52
C SER A 249 16.68 25.00 14.20
N GLU A 250 16.25 23.75 14.35
CA GLU A 250 17.02 22.69 15.01
C GLU A 250 17.92 21.94 14.02
N LEU A 251 17.41 21.58 12.83
CA LEU A 251 18.17 20.83 11.82
C LEU A 251 18.49 21.71 10.61
N GLY A 252 17.48 22.15 9.85
CA GLY A 252 17.54 23.29 8.91
C GLY A 252 18.49 23.20 7.71
N SER A 253 19.45 22.27 7.68
CA SER A 253 20.40 22.10 6.59
C SER A 253 21.00 20.69 6.58
N PRO A 254 21.40 20.14 5.42
CA PRO A 254 22.12 18.87 5.35
C PRO A 254 23.42 18.87 6.16
N SER A 255 24.11 20.01 6.21
CA SER A 255 25.37 20.16 6.96
C SER A 255 25.19 20.03 8.47
N ILE A 256 24.11 20.59 9.04
CA ILE A 256 23.82 20.45 10.47
C ILE A 256 23.45 19.00 10.79
N VAL A 257 22.58 18.37 9.99
CA VAL A 257 22.22 16.95 10.18
C VAL A 257 23.48 16.08 10.12
N TYR A 258 24.35 16.30 9.13
CA TYR A 258 25.63 15.61 9.01
C TYR A 258 26.50 15.76 10.26
N ASN A 259 26.75 17.00 10.70
CA ASN A 259 27.62 17.29 11.84
C ASN A 259 27.08 16.63 13.11
N ARG A 260 25.78 16.68 13.35
CA ARG A 260 25.15 16.05 14.52
C ARG A 260 25.24 14.53 14.45
N LEU A 261 25.02 13.91 13.29
CA LEU A 261 25.18 12.45 13.13
C LEU A 261 26.63 11.99 13.39
N VAL A 262 27.62 12.75 12.91
CA VAL A 262 29.04 12.50 13.22
C VAL A 262 29.30 12.67 14.71
N GLU A 263 28.76 13.72 15.34
CA GLU A 263 28.97 13.97 16.76
C GLU A 263 28.38 12.83 17.62
N VAL A 264 27.14 12.43 17.32
CA VAL A 264 26.45 11.31 17.99
C VAL A 264 27.22 10.01 17.84
N ALA A 265 27.76 9.71 16.65
CA ALA A 265 28.56 8.52 16.40
C ALA A 265 29.95 8.58 17.07
N SER A 266 30.55 9.77 17.21
CA SER A 266 31.91 9.95 17.75
C SER A 266 31.99 9.84 19.27
N LYS A 267 30.93 10.24 19.99
CA LYS A 267 30.88 10.16 21.45
C LYS A 267 30.40 8.77 21.85
N SER A 268 31.35 7.90 22.19
CA SER A 268 31.06 6.59 22.79
C SER A 268 30.28 6.79 24.08
N ARG A 269 28.98 6.49 24.02
CA ARG A 269 28.11 6.39 25.18
C ARG A 269 27.94 4.91 25.47
N ILE A 270 28.10 4.52 26.73
CA ILE A 270 27.69 3.19 27.17
C ILE A 270 26.16 3.23 27.18
N CYS A 271 25.48 2.30 26.49
CA CYS A 271 24.01 2.17 26.48
C CYS A 271 23.49 1.62 27.82
N GLN A 272 23.99 2.19 28.92
CA GLN A 272 23.73 1.81 30.31
C GLN A 272 23.55 3.07 31.14
N GLU A 273 22.79 2.90 32.22
CA GLU A 273 22.42 3.98 33.11
C GLU A 273 23.65 4.71 33.69
N PRO A 274 23.55 6.02 34.01
CA PRO A 274 22.35 6.87 33.90
C PRO A 274 22.27 7.69 32.59
N VAL A 275 23.32 7.66 31.76
CA VAL A 275 23.51 8.58 30.63
C VAL A 275 22.78 8.10 29.36
N SER A 276 22.56 6.79 29.25
CA SER A 276 21.71 6.17 28.23
C SER A 276 20.97 5.01 28.87
N HIS A 277 19.78 4.68 28.39
CA HIS A 277 19.05 3.51 28.90
C HIS A 277 19.24 2.31 27.98
N HIS A 278 19.12 1.10 28.53
CA HIS A 278 19.15 -0.11 27.72
C HIS A 278 18.07 -0.06 26.63
N GLY A 279 18.46 -0.30 25.38
CA GLY A 279 17.56 -0.25 24.23
C GLY A 279 17.33 1.15 23.66
N GLN A 280 18.02 2.19 24.12
CA GLN A 280 18.05 3.49 23.41
C GLN A 280 19.20 3.56 22.40
N SER A 281 19.04 4.37 21.35
CA SER A 281 20.15 4.69 20.46
C SER A 281 21.22 5.45 21.26
N CYS A 282 22.42 4.89 21.29
CA CYS A 282 23.56 5.50 21.97
C CYS A 282 24.84 5.27 21.17
N GLY A 283 25.64 6.33 21.03
CA GLY A 283 26.98 6.27 20.46
C GLY A 283 27.05 5.73 19.02
N PRO A 284 28.17 5.07 18.67
CA PRO A 284 28.35 4.47 17.35
C PRO A 284 27.39 3.29 17.07
N ALA A 285 26.91 3.18 15.84
CA ALA A 285 25.98 2.12 15.41
C ALA A 285 26.68 0.76 15.26
N SER A 286 26.19 -0.26 15.97
CA SER A 286 26.71 -1.63 15.86
C SER A 286 26.52 -2.20 14.43
N GLY A 287 27.57 -2.81 13.88
CA GLY A 287 27.55 -3.41 12.53
C GLY A 287 27.72 -2.43 11.37
N ASN A 288 27.81 -1.12 11.65
CA ASN A 288 28.16 -0.10 10.65
C ASN A 288 29.68 0.09 10.57
N TYR A 289 30.18 0.43 9.39
CA TYR A 289 31.58 0.78 9.18
C TYR A 289 31.99 1.91 10.13
N LYS A 290 32.99 1.64 10.99
CA LYS A 290 33.47 2.53 12.07
C LYS A 290 32.35 3.06 13.00
N GLY A 291 31.21 2.38 13.05
CA GLY A 291 30.04 2.80 13.82
C GLY A 291 29.33 4.06 13.29
N SER A 292 29.61 4.45 12.04
CA SER A 292 29.05 5.65 11.41
C SER A 292 27.58 5.47 11.00
N TYR A 293 26.74 6.49 11.21
CA TYR A 293 25.39 6.53 10.63
C TYR A 293 25.38 6.96 9.16
N LEU A 294 26.53 7.35 8.63
CA LEU A 294 26.71 7.97 7.32
C LEU A 294 27.46 7.01 6.38
N THR A 295 27.10 5.73 6.41
CA THR A 295 27.72 4.70 5.59
C THR A 295 26.69 3.75 4.99
N MET A 296 26.96 3.29 3.77
CA MET A 296 26.23 2.18 3.14
C MET A 296 26.76 0.80 3.57
N LEU A 297 27.96 0.76 4.18
CA LEU A 297 28.57 -0.44 4.74
C LEU A 297 27.96 -0.75 6.12
N SER A 298 26.73 -1.25 6.11
CA SER A 298 26.00 -1.69 7.30
C SER A 298 25.58 -3.15 7.14
N SER A 299 26.05 -4.03 8.02
CA SER A 299 25.64 -5.44 8.00
C SER A 299 24.15 -5.60 8.30
N GLY A 300 23.65 -4.87 9.31
CA GLY A 300 22.24 -4.84 9.67
C GLY A 300 21.36 -4.28 8.56
N GLY A 301 21.77 -3.16 7.94
CA GLY A 301 21.04 -2.58 6.81
C GLY A 301 20.93 -3.52 5.62
N LEU A 302 22.01 -4.22 5.25
CA LEU A 302 21.99 -5.20 4.16
C LEU A 302 21.13 -6.43 4.49
N VAL A 303 21.24 -6.97 5.70
CA VAL A 303 20.43 -8.12 6.15
C VAL A 303 18.95 -7.76 6.12
N PHE A 304 18.58 -6.59 6.66
CA PHE A 304 17.22 -6.07 6.57
C PHE A 304 16.78 -5.91 5.11
N GLY A 305 17.65 -5.37 4.24
CA GLY A 305 17.38 -5.22 2.80
C GLY A 305 17.02 -6.54 2.12
N ILE A 306 17.74 -7.62 2.43
CA ILE A 306 17.44 -8.96 1.89
C ILE A 306 16.10 -9.48 2.40
N ILE A 307 15.83 -9.35 3.71
CA ILE A 307 14.54 -9.74 4.31
C ILE A 307 13.40 -8.96 3.64
N ASN A 308 13.56 -7.65 3.50
CA ASN A 308 12.60 -6.75 2.89
C ASN A 308 12.30 -7.13 1.43
N ILE A 309 13.34 -7.46 0.65
CA ILE A 309 13.19 -7.92 -0.73
C ILE A 309 12.34 -9.18 -0.78
N VAL A 310 12.68 -10.21 0.01
CA VAL A 310 11.98 -11.50 -0.01
C VAL A 310 10.55 -11.36 0.50
N GLY A 311 10.37 -10.70 1.65
CA GLY A 311 9.07 -10.48 2.27
C GLY A 311 8.13 -9.71 1.36
N GLY A 312 8.60 -8.61 0.76
CA GLY A 312 7.74 -7.78 -0.08
C GLY A 312 7.41 -8.42 -1.43
N PHE A 313 8.26 -9.31 -1.97
CA PHE A 313 7.86 -10.17 -3.09
C PHE A 313 6.69 -11.08 -2.72
N GLY A 314 6.71 -11.60 -1.49
CA GLY A 314 5.59 -12.33 -0.88
C GLY A 314 4.32 -11.51 -0.93
N THR A 315 4.36 -10.30 -0.36
CA THR A 315 3.18 -9.46 -0.31
C THR A 315 2.71 -9.04 -1.69
N ILE A 316 3.57 -8.60 -2.62
CA ILE A 316 3.08 -8.14 -3.93
C ILE A 316 2.50 -9.27 -4.79
N SER A 317 3.14 -10.44 -4.78
CA SER A 317 2.84 -11.50 -5.74
C SER A 317 1.62 -12.29 -5.30
N VAL A 318 1.41 -12.41 -3.99
CA VAL A 318 0.38 -13.26 -3.39
C VAL A 318 -0.85 -12.45 -2.97
N ASP A 319 -0.71 -11.15 -2.69
CA ASP A 319 -1.83 -10.29 -2.30
C ASP A 319 -2.74 -9.97 -3.50
N ASN A 320 -3.98 -10.44 -3.42
CA ASN A 320 -4.98 -10.23 -4.46
C ASN A 320 -5.33 -8.73 -4.70
N GLY A 321 -5.09 -7.83 -3.75
CA GLY A 321 -5.32 -6.39 -3.91
C GLY A 321 -4.52 -5.81 -5.07
N TYR A 322 -3.26 -6.23 -5.22
CA TYR A 322 -2.42 -5.80 -6.35
C TYR A 322 -2.87 -6.38 -7.68
N TRP A 323 -3.38 -7.61 -7.68
CA TRP A 323 -3.93 -8.25 -8.88
C TRP A 323 -5.19 -7.55 -9.35
N VAL A 324 -6.10 -7.21 -8.44
CA VAL A 324 -7.32 -6.47 -8.76
C VAL A 324 -6.98 -5.09 -9.36
N SER A 325 -5.98 -4.40 -8.82
CA SER A 325 -5.47 -3.15 -9.41
C SER A 325 -4.88 -3.33 -10.81
N ALA A 326 -4.07 -4.38 -11.00
CA ALA A 326 -3.54 -4.71 -12.32
C ALA A 326 -4.66 -5.01 -13.31
N ILE A 327 -5.70 -5.73 -12.89
CA ILE A 327 -6.87 -6.08 -13.69
C ILE A 327 -7.70 -4.84 -14.06
N ALA A 328 -7.81 -3.86 -13.16
CA ALA A 328 -8.53 -2.60 -13.41
C ALA A 328 -7.79 -1.63 -14.34
N ALA A 329 -6.47 -1.78 -14.52
CA ALA A 329 -5.69 -0.90 -15.38
C ALA A 329 -6.01 -1.07 -16.89
N ARG A 330 -6.03 0.03 -17.66
CA ARG A 330 -6.12 -0.03 -19.13
C ARG A 330 -4.85 -0.65 -19.72
N PRO A 331 -4.92 -1.61 -20.67
CA PRO A 331 -3.74 -2.32 -21.16
C PRO A 331 -2.63 -1.42 -21.73
N SER A 332 -2.96 -0.38 -22.50
CA SER A 332 -1.97 0.57 -23.03
C SER A 332 -1.28 1.41 -21.97
N SER A 333 -1.89 1.57 -20.80
CA SER A 333 -1.42 2.46 -19.72
C SER A 333 -0.70 1.69 -18.61
N THR A 334 -0.97 0.39 -18.46
CA THR A 334 -0.41 -0.47 -17.40
C THR A 334 1.12 -0.33 -17.29
N HIS A 335 1.86 -0.55 -18.38
CA HIS A 335 3.32 -0.57 -18.32
C HIS A 335 3.95 0.77 -17.88
N LYS A 336 3.43 1.90 -18.37
CA LYS A 336 3.91 3.23 -17.97
C LYS A 336 3.49 3.57 -16.55
N GLY A 337 2.26 3.20 -16.17
CA GLY A 337 1.71 3.46 -14.83
C GLY A 337 2.49 2.72 -13.74
N TYR A 338 2.83 1.44 -13.96
CA TYR A 338 3.65 0.66 -13.03
C TYR A 338 5.09 1.16 -12.91
N LEU A 339 5.73 1.54 -14.04
CA LEU A 339 7.08 2.10 -13.97
C LEU A 339 7.10 3.44 -13.22
N LEU A 340 6.21 4.36 -13.59
CA LEU A 340 6.11 5.66 -12.93
C LEU A 340 5.74 5.51 -11.45
N GLY A 341 4.73 4.68 -11.16
CA GLY A 341 4.29 4.40 -9.80
C GLY A 341 5.42 3.82 -8.93
N GLY A 342 6.19 2.85 -9.45
CA GLY A 342 7.33 2.28 -8.72
C GLY A 342 8.44 3.30 -8.46
N LEU A 343 8.80 4.12 -9.45
CA LEU A 343 9.86 5.14 -9.30
C LEU A 343 9.46 6.28 -8.37
N VAL A 344 8.20 6.70 -8.37
CA VAL A 344 7.73 7.71 -7.41
C VAL A 344 7.56 7.09 -6.02
N TRP A 345 7.10 5.84 -5.94
CA TRP A 345 6.96 5.16 -4.67
C TRP A 345 8.30 5.08 -3.93
N PHE A 346 9.42 4.80 -4.62
CA PHE A 346 10.77 4.85 -4.02
C PHE A 346 11.01 6.12 -3.21
N ALA A 347 10.58 7.27 -3.73
CA ALA A 347 10.78 8.58 -3.12
C ALA A 347 10.08 8.71 -1.77
N VAL A 348 8.97 7.99 -1.55
CA VAL A 348 8.17 8.10 -0.33
C VAL A 348 8.93 7.62 0.91
N PRO A 349 9.27 6.33 1.06
CA PRO A 349 10.03 5.86 2.21
C PRO A 349 11.45 6.43 2.20
N PHE A 350 12.10 6.60 1.03
CA PHE A 350 13.45 7.12 0.96
C PHE A 350 13.56 8.52 1.57
N SER A 351 12.70 9.45 1.14
CA SER A 351 12.79 10.85 1.57
C SER A 351 12.28 11.03 3.00
N LEU A 352 11.21 10.32 3.39
CA LEU A 352 10.69 10.38 4.75
C LEU A 352 11.65 9.77 5.77
N ALA A 353 12.21 8.58 5.50
CA ALA A 353 13.14 7.95 6.43
C ALA A 353 14.47 8.71 6.50
N THR A 354 14.96 9.23 5.37
CA THR A 354 16.14 10.09 5.32
C THR A 354 15.91 11.41 6.08
N SER A 355 14.69 11.91 6.18
CA SER A 355 14.38 13.13 6.95
C SER A 355 14.04 12.83 8.40
N LEU A 356 12.93 12.13 8.66
CA LEU A 356 12.41 11.89 10.01
C LEU A 356 13.19 10.82 10.78
N GLY A 357 13.67 9.77 10.12
CA GLY A 357 14.45 8.71 10.76
C GLY A 357 15.85 9.19 11.15
N LEU A 358 16.62 9.73 10.20
CA LEU A 358 17.92 10.35 10.50
C LEU A 358 17.79 11.59 11.39
N GLY A 359 16.69 12.33 11.27
CA GLY A 359 16.38 13.44 12.17
C GLY A 359 16.26 13.03 13.63
N ALA A 360 15.71 11.84 13.91
CA ALA A 360 15.63 11.30 15.28
C ALA A 360 17.04 11.10 15.87
N LEU A 361 17.96 10.55 15.08
CA LEU A 361 19.37 10.35 15.47
C LEU A 361 20.10 11.69 15.61
N ALA A 362 19.94 12.60 14.65
CA ALA A 362 20.58 13.91 14.67
C ALA A 362 20.08 14.81 15.82
N LEU A 363 18.88 14.58 16.34
CA LEU A 363 18.36 15.25 17.54
C LEU A 363 18.67 14.50 18.84
N ASP A 364 19.29 13.31 18.74
CA ASP A 364 19.54 12.40 19.84
C ASP A 364 18.29 12.18 20.72
N LEU A 365 17.16 11.84 20.09
CA LEU A 365 15.90 11.63 20.79
C LEU A 365 15.99 10.40 21.72
N PRO A 366 15.49 10.47 22.98
CA PRO A 366 15.49 9.35 23.95
C PRO A 366 14.47 8.24 23.60
N LEU A 367 14.50 7.76 22.36
CA LEU A 367 13.64 6.67 21.86
C LEU A 367 14.14 5.31 22.34
N THR A 368 13.23 4.48 22.81
CA THR A 368 13.52 3.07 23.16
C THR A 368 13.29 2.12 21.99
N GLU A 369 13.91 0.94 22.00
CA GLU A 369 13.70 -0.16 21.04
C GLU A 369 12.22 -0.58 21.00
N SER A 370 11.51 -0.50 22.14
CA SER A 370 10.08 -0.76 22.22
C SER A 370 9.20 0.35 21.62
N GLU A 371 9.65 1.61 21.62
CA GLU A 371 9.00 2.71 20.89
C GLU A 371 9.29 2.60 19.39
N ALA A 372 10.55 2.31 19.02
CA ALA A 372 10.97 2.12 17.65
C ALA A 372 10.23 0.95 16.99
N SER A 373 10.22 -0.25 17.59
CA SER A 373 9.51 -1.43 17.04
C SER A 373 7.99 -1.25 16.88
N ARG A 374 7.39 -0.29 17.59
CA ARG A 374 5.98 0.13 17.41
C ARG A 374 5.77 1.18 16.30
N GLY A 375 6.85 1.62 15.65
CA GLY A 375 6.81 2.61 14.58
C GLY A 375 6.85 4.06 15.06
N LEU A 376 7.33 4.34 16.26
CA LEU A 376 7.21 5.68 16.87
C LEU A 376 8.38 6.64 16.58
N VAL A 377 9.38 6.22 15.81
CA VAL A 377 10.52 7.08 15.41
C VAL A 377 10.05 8.33 14.64
N PRO A 378 9.34 8.25 13.50
CA PRO A 378 8.88 9.45 12.79
C PRO A 378 7.93 10.33 13.62
N PRO A 379 6.98 9.78 14.41
CA PRO A 379 6.19 10.58 15.36
C PRO A 379 7.04 11.40 16.33
N ALA A 380 8.09 10.81 16.89
CA ALA A 380 8.97 11.52 17.82
C ALA A 380 9.72 12.67 17.14
N THR A 381 10.24 12.46 15.94
CA THR A 381 10.90 13.53 15.17
C THR A 381 9.93 14.64 14.78
N ALA A 382 8.72 14.30 14.36
CA ALA A 382 7.69 15.29 14.03
C ALA A 382 7.30 16.15 15.26
N ILE A 383 7.20 15.55 16.45
CA ILE A 383 6.98 16.25 17.72
C ILE A 383 8.18 17.15 18.05
N ALA A 384 9.40 16.62 17.94
CA ALA A 384 10.61 17.36 18.29
C ALA A 384 10.83 18.60 17.42
N LEU A 385 10.35 18.58 16.17
CA LEU A 385 10.51 19.67 15.20
C LEU A 385 9.33 20.65 15.14
N MET A 386 8.08 20.20 15.32
CA MET A 386 6.87 21.04 15.15
C MET A 386 5.86 20.93 16.30
N GLY A 387 6.17 20.18 17.35
CA GLY A 387 5.27 19.93 18.47
C GLY A 387 3.91 19.35 18.03
N LYS A 388 2.83 20.02 18.45
CA LYS A 388 1.45 19.59 18.13
C LYS A 388 1.16 19.59 16.62
N GLY A 389 1.70 20.55 15.87
CA GLY A 389 1.48 20.65 14.42
C GLY A 389 2.03 19.43 13.67
N GLY A 390 3.27 19.05 13.99
CA GLY A 390 3.90 17.85 13.39
C GLY A 390 3.16 16.56 13.76
N SER A 391 2.65 16.47 14.99
CA SER A 391 1.83 15.34 15.43
C SER A 391 0.56 15.19 14.60
N VAL A 392 -0.15 16.29 14.32
CA VAL A 392 -1.38 16.28 13.51
C VAL A 392 -1.07 15.92 12.06
N LEU A 393 -0.01 16.49 11.47
CA LEU A 393 0.39 16.19 10.10
C LEU A 393 0.73 14.71 9.92
N LEU A 394 1.55 14.16 10.82
CA LEU A 394 1.95 12.76 10.73
C LEU A 394 0.78 11.80 11.02
N LEU A 395 -0.06 12.12 12.00
CA LEU A 395 -1.25 11.33 12.29
C LEU A 395 -2.21 11.30 11.09
N THR A 396 -2.40 12.45 10.42
CA THR A 396 -3.21 12.56 9.21
C THR A 396 -2.61 11.73 8.08
N MET A 397 -1.31 11.90 7.81
CA MET A 397 -0.59 11.14 6.78
C MET A 397 -0.68 9.63 6.99
N LEU A 398 -0.48 9.18 8.23
CA LEU A 398 -0.60 7.77 8.58
C LEU A 398 -2.02 7.26 8.40
N PHE A 399 -3.02 8.05 8.81
CA PHE A 399 -4.41 7.66 8.61
C PHE A 399 -4.73 7.51 7.12
N MET A 400 -4.27 8.43 6.24
CA MET A 400 -4.43 8.30 4.78
C MET A 400 -3.77 7.05 4.22
N ALA A 401 -2.58 6.70 4.71
CA ALA A 401 -1.87 5.48 4.33
C ALA A 401 -2.65 4.21 4.72
N VAL A 402 -3.17 4.17 5.96
CA VAL A 402 -3.92 3.03 6.49
C VAL A 402 -5.28 2.88 5.80
N THR A 403 -6.03 3.98 5.57
CA THR A 403 -7.33 3.91 4.91
C THR A 403 -7.19 3.48 3.46
N SER A 404 -6.24 4.07 2.73
CA SER A 404 -5.91 3.72 1.35
C SER A 404 -5.67 2.21 1.19
N ALA A 405 -4.65 1.69 1.88
CA ALA A 405 -4.29 0.28 1.79
C ALA A 405 -5.41 -0.62 2.34
N GLY A 406 -6.04 -0.25 3.45
CA GLY A 406 -7.14 -1.01 4.05
C GLY A 406 -8.31 -1.22 3.09
N SER A 407 -8.70 -0.21 2.32
CA SER A 407 -9.78 -0.37 1.33
C SER A 407 -9.42 -1.31 0.18
N SER A 408 -8.13 -1.36 -0.20
CA SER A 408 -7.63 -2.34 -1.16
C SER A 408 -7.77 -3.76 -0.63
N GLU A 409 -7.36 -3.99 0.63
CA GLU A 409 -7.45 -5.30 1.27
C GLU A 409 -8.89 -5.80 1.45
N LEU A 410 -9.82 -4.91 1.82
CA LEU A 410 -11.23 -5.25 1.93
C LEU A 410 -11.80 -5.73 0.57
N ILE A 411 -11.44 -5.06 -0.53
CA ILE A 411 -11.88 -5.45 -1.88
C ILE A 411 -11.16 -6.74 -2.33
N ALA A 412 -9.89 -6.91 -1.98
CA ALA A 412 -9.12 -8.11 -2.28
C ALA A 412 -9.77 -9.35 -1.68
N VAL A 413 -10.04 -9.34 -0.38
CA VAL A 413 -10.70 -10.45 0.33
C VAL A 413 -12.13 -10.65 -0.14
N SER A 414 -12.86 -9.55 -0.37
CA SER A 414 -14.21 -9.61 -0.92
C SER A 414 -14.24 -10.33 -2.27
N SER A 415 -13.32 -9.99 -3.17
CA SER A 415 -13.30 -10.57 -4.52
C SER A 415 -12.89 -12.05 -4.49
N LEU A 416 -11.92 -12.44 -3.65
CA LEU A 416 -11.61 -13.86 -3.41
C LEU A 416 -12.84 -14.62 -2.92
N CYS A 417 -13.55 -14.12 -1.93
CA CYS A 417 -14.76 -14.78 -1.42
C CYS A 417 -15.89 -14.83 -2.46
N THR A 418 -16.09 -13.78 -3.27
CA THR A 418 -17.18 -13.77 -4.25
C THR A 418 -16.90 -14.57 -5.50
N TYR A 419 -15.70 -14.43 -6.08
CA TYR A 419 -15.36 -15.05 -7.36
C TYR A 419 -14.76 -16.43 -7.17
N ASP A 420 -13.83 -16.61 -6.24
CA ASP A 420 -13.11 -17.87 -6.03
C ASP A 420 -13.83 -18.86 -5.11
N ILE A 421 -14.69 -18.39 -4.20
CA ILE A 421 -15.48 -19.27 -3.32
C ILE A 421 -16.93 -19.34 -3.78
N TYR A 422 -17.67 -18.23 -3.67
CA TYR A 422 -19.12 -18.22 -3.83
C TYR A 422 -19.51 -18.59 -5.26
N ARG A 423 -19.05 -17.86 -6.26
CA ARG A 423 -19.36 -18.16 -7.66
C ARG A 423 -18.74 -19.48 -8.11
N THR A 424 -17.54 -19.80 -7.63
CA THR A 424 -16.80 -20.95 -8.15
C THR A 424 -17.27 -22.30 -7.58
N TYR A 425 -17.75 -22.34 -6.32
CA TYR A 425 -18.11 -23.59 -5.63
C TYR A 425 -19.53 -23.62 -5.07
N ILE A 426 -20.18 -22.48 -4.82
CA ILE A 426 -21.49 -22.41 -4.17
C ILE A 426 -22.62 -22.15 -5.19
N ASP A 427 -22.53 -21.09 -5.97
CA ASP A 427 -23.51 -20.72 -7.00
C ASP A 427 -22.81 -20.27 -8.31
N PRO A 428 -22.46 -21.21 -9.22
CA PRO A 428 -21.85 -20.93 -10.53
C PRO A 428 -22.62 -20.00 -11.44
N ASN A 429 -23.94 -19.89 -11.23
CA ASN A 429 -24.83 -19.07 -12.03
C ASN A 429 -25.25 -17.78 -11.29
N ALA A 430 -24.50 -17.38 -10.25
CA ALA A 430 -24.79 -16.17 -9.50
C ALA A 430 -24.81 -14.92 -10.40
N ASP A 431 -25.89 -14.15 -10.30
CA ASP A 431 -26.05 -12.87 -11.00
C ASP A 431 -25.29 -11.73 -10.28
N GLY A 432 -25.15 -10.58 -10.95
CA GLY A 432 -24.41 -9.46 -10.38
C GLY A 432 -25.00 -8.93 -9.07
N LYS A 433 -26.32 -9.02 -8.86
CA LYS A 433 -26.98 -8.59 -7.61
C LYS A 433 -26.58 -9.49 -6.44
N LYS A 434 -26.58 -10.81 -6.61
CA LYS A 434 -26.09 -11.75 -5.58
C LYS A 434 -24.63 -11.51 -5.28
N ILE A 435 -23.78 -11.36 -6.30
CA ILE A 435 -22.34 -11.10 -6.15
C ILE A 435 -22.10 -9.83 -5.32
N LEU A 436 -22.82 -8.73 -5.60
CA LEU A 436 -22.71 -7.49 -4.84
C LEU A 436 -23.17 -7.64 -3.38
N LYS A 437 -24.23 -8.42 -3.13
CA LYS A 437 -24.73 -8.67 -1.76
C LYS A 437 -23.71 -9.47 -0.94
N VAL A 438 -23.13 -10.51 -1.53
CA VAL A 438 -22.08 -11.32 -0.88
C VAL A 438 -20.83 -10.49 -0.65
N SER A 439 -20.40 -9.70 -1.65
CA SER A 439 -19.23 -8.81 -1.54
C SER A 439 -19.35 -7.87 -0.32
N ARG A 440 -20.49 -7.16 -0.20
CA ARG A 440 -20.74 -6.25 0.91
C ARG A 440 -20.76 -6.96 2.27
N GLY A 441 -21.34 -8.16 2.34
CA GLY A 441 -21.33 -8.98 3.55
C GLY A 441 -19.91 -9.38 3.97
N VAL A 442 -19.06 -9.79 3.01
CA VAL A 442 -17.67 -10.17 3.27
C VAL A 442 -16.83 -8.97 3.72
N ILE A 443 -16.99 -7.79 3.10
CA ILE A 443 -16.28 -6.57 3.51
C ILE A 443 -16.54 -6.25 4.98
N LEU A 444 -17.81 -6.31 5.41
CA LEU A 444 -18.18 -6.06 6.80
C LEU A 444 -17.60 -7.14 7.73
N ALA A 445 -17.75 -8.42 7.37
CA ALA A 445 -17.27 -9.53 8.19
C ALA A 445 -15.74 -9.52 8.36
N PHE A 446 -15.00 -9.30 7.27
CA PHE A 446 -13.54 -9.26 7.29
C PHE A 446 -13.04 -8.03 8.06
N GLY A 447 -13.65 -6.86 7.88
CA GLY A 447 -13.31 -5.66 8.65
C GLY A 447 -13.48 -5.84 10.17
N CYS A 448 -14.59 -6.45 10.60
CA CYS A 448 -14.81 -6.79 12.01
C CYS A 448 -13.81 -7.85 12.52
N PHE A 449 -13.54 -8.89 11.72
CA PHE A 449 -12.56 -9.92 12.05
C PHE A 449 -11.16 -9.33 12.23
N MET A 450 -10.73 -8.42 11.36
CA MET A 450 -9.42 -7.80 11.45
C MET A 450 -9.29 -6.84 12.63
N GLY A 451 -10.36 -6.12 13.00
CA GLY A 451 -10.41 -5.36 14.25
C GLY A 451 -10.18 -6.26 15.48
N LEU A 452 -10.84 -7.41 15.53
CA LEU A 452 -10.64 -8.41 16.59
C LEU A 452 -9.22 -8.99 16.59
N LEU A 453 -8.71 -9.37 15.43
CA LEU A 453 -7.36 -9.93 15.29
C LEU A 453 -6.30 -8.90 15.73
N ALA A 454 -6.44 -7.63 15.36
CA ALA A 454 -5.55 -6.57 15.80
C ALA A 454 -5.54 -6.39 17.33
N VAL A 455 -6.70 -6.54 17.99
CA VAL A 455 -6.76 -6.55 19.47
C VAL A 455 -6.00 -7.74 20.05
N ILE A 456 -6.16 -8.94 19.48
CA ILE A 456 -5.45 -10.14 19.92
C ILE A 456 -3.93 -9.97 19.75
N LEU A 457 -3.48 -9.49 18.59
CA LEU A 457 -2.06 -9.27 18.30
C LEU A 457 -1.44 -8.21 19.22
N ASN A 458 -2.15 -7.10 19.45
CA ASN A 458 -1.72 -6.08 20.41
C ASN A 458 -1.62 -6.64 21.84
N LYS A 459 -2.58 -7.48 22.27
CA LYS A 459 -2.51 -8.16 23.59
C LYS A 459 -1.37 -9.17 23.67
N ALA A 460 -1.07 -9.85 22.57
CA ALA A 460 0.04 -10.80 22.48
C ALA A 460 1.41 -10.09 22.47
N GLY A 461 1.46 -8.77 22.30
CA GLY A 461 2.71 -8.01 22.23
C GLY A 461 3.40 -8.10 20.86
N VAL A 462 2.68 -8.48 19.81
CA VAL A 462 3.22 -8.52 18.44
C VAL A 462 3.38 -7.08 17.93
N SER A 463 4.61 -6.69 17.61
CA SER A 463 4.93 -5.37 17.08
C SER A 463 4.75 -5.31 15.56
N LEU A 464 4.66 -4.09 15.02
CA LEU A 464 4.64 -3.83 13.58
C LEU A 464 5.88 -4.41 12.90
N ASP A 465 7.05 -4.19 13.51
CA ASP A 465 8.34 -4.67 13.01
C ASP A 465 8.39 -6.20 12.93
N TRP A 466 7.93 -6.89 13.98
CA TRP A 466 7.95 -8.36 14.02
C TRP A 466 7.11 -8.98 12.89
N ILE A 467 5.88 -8.50 12.71
CA ILE A 467 5.00 -9.02 11.65
C ILE A 467 5.52 -8.66 10.25
N TYR A 468 6.20 -7.51 10.12
CA TYR A 468 6.83 -7.08 8.88
C TYR A 468 7.95 -8.03 8.46
N LEU A 469 8.83 -8.43 9.37
CA LEU A 469 9.94 -9.34 9.07
C LEU A 469 9.45 -10.80 8.89
N ALA A 470 8.41 -11.20 9.62
CA ALA A 470 7.85 -12.55 9.55
C ALA A 470 7.15 -12.87 8.22
N MET A 471 6.67 -11.85 7.49
CA MET A 471 5.79 -12.06 6.33
C MET A 471 6.42 -13.00 5.29
N GLY A 472 7.67 -12.79 4.88
CA GLY A 472 8.25 -13.65 3.83
C GLY A 472 8.58 -15.08 4.29
N VAL A 473 8.70 -15.34 5.60
CA VAL A 473 8.75 -16.72 6.11
C VAL A 473 7.43 -17.42 5.78
N LEU A 474 6.31 -16.76 6.09
CA LEU A 474 4.97 -17.33 6.03
C LEU A 474 4.40 -17.40 4.60
N ILE A 475 4.66 -16.39 3.77
CA ILE A 475 4.04 -16.27 2.42
C ILE A 475 5.05 -16.26 1.27
N GLY A 476 6.36 -16.15 1.54
CA GLY A 476 7.40 -16.04 0.50
C GLY A 476 7.49 -17.27 -0.42
N SER A 477 7.10 -18.45 0.06
CA SER A 477 7.11 -19.68 -0.74
C SER A 477 6.10 -19.67 -1.89
N ALA A 478 5.03 -18.87 -1.85
CA ALA A 478 4.04 -18.81 -2.94
C ALA A 478 4.48 -17.92 -4.13
N VAL A 479 5.51 -17.10 -3.96
CA VAL A 479 5.97 -16.11 -4.94
C VAL A 479 6.38 -16.74 -6.28
N ILE A 480 7.37 -17.64 -6.25
CA ILE A 480 7.93 -18.21 -7.47
C ILE A 480 6.87 -19.03 -8.23
N PRO A 481 6.04 -19.83 -7.56
CA PRO A 481 4.91 -20.47 -8.22
C PRO A 481 3.97 -19.50 -8.91
N ILE A 482 3.50 -18.45 -8.23
CA ILE A 482 2.60 -17.47 -8.85
C ILE A 482 3.29 -16.77 -10.05
N ALA A 483 4.56 -16.41 -9.95
CA ALA A 483 5.30 -15.82 -11.07
C ALA A 483 5.35 -16.79 -12.28
N PHE A 484 5.65 -18.06 -12.05
CA PHE A 484 5.71 -19.09 -13.09
C PHE A 484 4.33 -19.39 -13.73
N MET A 485 3.24 -19.16 -13.00
CA MET A 485 1.86 -19.28 -13.49
C MET A 485 1.58 -18.40 -14.72
N LEU A 486 2.27 -17.27 -14.87
CA LEU A 486 2.14 -16.44 -16.08
C LEU A 486 3.40 -16.45 -16.92
N LEU A 487 4.59 -16.54 -16.33
CA LEU A 487 5.83 -16.31 -17.07
C LEU A 487 6.38 -17.57 -17.75
N TRP A 488 6.06 -18.78 -17.27
CA TRP A 488 6.70 -20.01 -17.73
C TRP A 488 5.72 -21.07 -18.22
N ARG A 489 5.75 -21.38 -19.52
CA ARG A 489 4.84 -22.38 -20.14
C ARG A 489 4.99 -23.80 -19.60
N LYS A 490 6.20 -24.18 -19.16
CA LYS A 490 6.49 -25.56 -18.71
C LYS A 490 6.09 -25.80 -17.26
N ALA A 491 5.80 -24.74 -16.50
CA ALA A 491 5.55 -24.87 -15.07
C ALA A 491 4.31 -25.72 -14.78
N ASN A 492 4.49 -26.78 -14.00
CA ASN A 492 3.45 -27.77 -13.71
C ASN A 492 2.72 -27.48 -12.39
N ALA A 493 1.55 -28.10 -12.22
CA ALA A 493 0.72 -27.95 -11.03
C ALA A 493 1.33 -28.59 -9.78
N ILE A 494 1.91 -29.79 -9.92
CA ILE A 494 2.48 -30.55 -8.80
C ILE A 494 3.64 -29.78 -8.16
N GLY A 495 4.56 -29.27 -8.98
CA GLY A 495 5.67 -28.45 -8.51
C GLY A 495 5.21 -27.13 -7.89
N ALA A 496 4.13 -26.53 -8.40
CA ALA A 496 3.58 -25.30 -7.84
C ALA A 496 3.05 -25.53 -6.42
N ILE A 497 2.27 -26.60 -6.23
CA ILE A 497 1.69 -26.98 -4.93
C ILE A 497 2.81 -27.35 -3.95
N LEU A 498 3.66 -28.31 -4.33
CA LEU A 498 4.74 -28.78 -3.47
C LEU A 498 5.74 -27.67 -3.14
N GLY A 499 6.08 -26.83 -4.11
CA GLY A 499 6.97 -25.68 -3.90
C GLY A 499 6.40 -24.72 -2.87
N ALA A 500 5.14 -24.30 -3.03
CA ALA A 500 4.49 -23.39 -2.09
C ALA A 500 4.36 -23.99 -0.68
N THR A 501 3.90 -25.25 -0.55
CA THR A 501 3.63 -25.85 0.77
C THR A 501 4.91 -26.32 1.46
N VAL A 502 5.77 -27.07 0.78
CA VAL A 502 7.02 -27.58 1.36
C VAL A 502 7.97 -26.44 1.63
N GLY A 503 8.06 -25.44 0.73
CA GLY A 503 8.88 -24.26 0.96
C GLY A 503 8.48 -23.49 2.22
N CYS A 504 7.18 -23.29 2.45
CA CYS A 504 6.67 -22.65 3.67
C CYS A 504 7.07 -23.44 4.92
N VAL A 505 6.85 -24.76 4.91
CA VAL A 505 7.19 -25.64 6.05
C VAL A 505 8.68 -25.61 6.35
N LEU A 506 9.53 -25.71 5.32
CA LEU A 506 10.99 -25.61 5.48
C LEU A 506 11.40 -24.23 6.01
N GLY A 507 10.80 -23.15 5.51
CA GLY A 507 11.05 -21.79 6.00
C GLY A 507 10.73 -21.64 7.49
N ILE A 508 9.56 -22.15 7.94
CA ILE A 508 9.16 -22.11 9.35
C ILE A 508 10.09 -22.96 10.22
N ILE A 509 10.44 -24.18 9.77
CA ILE A 509 11.36 -25.05 10.51
C ILE A 509 12.72 -24.36 10.67
N THR A 510 13.27 -23.79 9.59
CA THR A 510 14.55 -23.07 9.65
C THR A 510 14.47 -21.86 10.57
N TRP A 511 13.42 -21.04 10.45
CA TRP A 511 13.22 -19.86 11.30
C TRP A 511 13.25 -20.20 12.79
N LEU A 512 12.48 -21.22 13.21
CA LEU A 512 12.40 -21.64 14.61
C LEU A 512 13.68 -22.36 15.07
N SER A 513 14.32 -23.14 14.19
CA SER A 513 15.55 -23.87 14.51
C SER A 513 16.71 -22.89 14.73
N VAL A 514 16.91 -21.92 13.83
CA VAL A 514 17.94 -20.88 13.99
C VAL A 514 17.69 -20.06 15.25
N THR A 515 16.43 -19.70 15.52
CA THR A 515 16.05 -19.03 16.78
C THR A 515 16.51 -19.81 18.01
N LYS A 516 16.24 -21.12 18.04
CA LYS A 516 16.59 -21.98 19.18
C LYS A 516 18.10 -22.17 19.32
N ILE A 517 18.83 -22.29 18.21
CA ILE A 517 20.28 -22.51 18.19
C ILE A 517 21.02 -21.24 18.63
N GLU A 518 20.65 -20.07 18.13
CA GLU A 518 21.37 -18.82 18.42
C GLU A 518 21.02 -18.24 19.80
N TYR A 519 19.76 -18.31 20.21
CA TYR A 519 19.27 -17.62 21.41
C TYR A 519 18.84 -18.56 22.56
N GLY A 520 18.85 -19.87 22.35
CA GLY A 520 18.49 -20.88 23.37
C GLY A 520 17.01 -20.92 23.76
N ARG A 521 16.18 -19.95 23.36
CA ARG A 521 14.75 -19.82 23.67
C ARG A 521 13.95 -19.35 22.46
N ILE A 522 12.70 -19.79 22.34
CA ILE A 522 11.77 -19.37 21.29
C ILE A 522 10.68 -18.50 21.93
N ASN A 523 10.70 -17.20 21.65
CA ASN A 523 9.66 -16.25 22.04
C ASN A 523 9.61 -15.08 21.02
N LEU A 524 8.70 -14.12 21.22
CA LEU A 524 8.53 -13.00 20.28
C LEU A 524 9.80 -12.16 20.09
N ASP A 525 10.57 -11.94 21.16
CA ASP A 525 11.84 -11.22 21.11
C ASP A 525 12.88 -11.96 20.25
N THR A 526 13.11 -13.25 20.50
CA THR A 526 14.15 -14.00 19.78
C THR A 526 13.76 -14.35 18.35
N THR A 527 12.48 -14.66 18.10
CA THR A 527 11.97 -14.94 16.75
C THR A 527 11.97 -13.70 15.87
N GLY A 528 11.84 -12.50 16.45
CA GLY A 528 11.88 -11.20 15.79
C GLY A 528 13.26 -10.73 15.35
N ARG A 529 14.34 -11.43 15.74
CA ARG A 529 15.70 -11.01 15.40
C ARG A 529 16.02 -11.28 13.93
N ASN A 530 16.90 -10.44 13.38
CA ASN A 530 17.24 -10.44 11.95
C ASN A 530 17.80 -11.78 11.45
N ALA A 531 18.64 -12.47 12.22
CA ALA A 531 19.28 -13.71 11.77
C ALA A 531 18.27 -14.87 11.56
N PRO A 532 17.40 -15.20 12.52
CA PRO A 532 16.31 -16.14 12.30
C PRO A 532 15.37 -15.74 11.16
N MET A 533 15.00 -14.46 11.08
CA MET A 533 14.11 -13.96 10.02
C MET A 533 14.75 -14.10 8.64
N LEU A 534 16.02 -13.74 8.48
CA LEU A 534 16.77 -13.90 7.24
C LEU A 534 16.79 -15.36 6.78
N ALA A 535 17.15 -16.28 7.68
CA ALA A 535 17.25 -17.69 7.35
C ALA A 535 15.89 -18.27 6.93
N GLY A 536 14.83 -17.99 7.68
CA GLY A 536 13.47 -18.44 7.36
C GLY A 536 12.96 -17.89 6.03
N ASN A 537 13.15 -16.59 5.79
CA ASN A 537 12.73 -15.93 4.55
C ASN A 537 13.43 -16.54 3.32
N LEU A 538 14.76 -16.68 3.37
CA LEU A 538 15.55 -17.22 2.26
C LEU A 538 15.20 -18.68 1.99
N VAL A 539 15.08 -19.51 3.02
CA VAL A 539 14.70 -20.92 2.83
C VAL A 539 13.30 -21.02 2.23
N SER A 540 12.33 -20.22 2.71
CA SER A 540 10.95 -20.24 2.20
C SER A 540 10.87 -20.01 0.69
N ILE A 541 11.49 -18.94 0.19
CA ILE A 541 11.42 -18.57 -1.23
C ILE A 541 12.33 -19.44 -2.12
N LEU A 542 13.56 -19.73 -1.69
CA LEU A 542 14.54 -20.44 -2.51
C LEU A 542 14.20 -21.93 -2.66
N SER A 543 13.79 -22.58 -1.56
CA SER A 543 13.39 -23.99 -1.63
C SER A 543 12.12 -24.17 -2.45
N SER A 544 11.14 -23.27 -2.33
CA SER A 544 9.95 -23.28 -3.19
C SER A 544 10.30 -23.15 -4.67
N GLY A 545 11.15 -22.18 -5.02
CA GLY A 545 11.59 -21.98 -6.39
C GLY A 545 12.35 -23.19 -6.95
N ALA A 546 13.23 -23.79 -6.16
CA ALA A 546 13.95 -25.00 -6.55
C ALA A 546 13.00 -26.19 -6.77
N ILE A 547 12.08 -26.45 -5.83
CA ILE A 547 11.11 -27.55 -5.93
C ILE A 547 10.23 -27.38 -7.16
N HIS A 548 9.70 -26.17 -7.39
CA HIS A 548 8.82 -25.91 -8.53
C HIS A 548 9.58 -26.00 -9.85
N ALA A 549 10.79 -25.45 -9.92
CA ALA A 549 11.63 -25.52 -11.11
C ALA A 549 12.01 -26.96 -11.46
N ILE A 550 12.54 -27.72 -10.50
CA ILE A 550 12.95 -29.12 -10.70
C ILE A 550 11.75 -29.96 -11.14
N SER A 551 10.62 -29.87 -10.44
CA SER A 551 9.42 -30.61 -10.82
C SER A 551 8.95 -30.26 -12.23
N SER A 552 9.01 -28.99 -12.61
CA SER A 552 8.60 -28.52 -13.94
C SER A 552 9.57 -28.94 -15.06
N PHE A 553 10.85 -29.15 -14.75
CA PHE A 553 11.79 -29.75 -15.70
C PHE A 553 11.58 -31.26 -15.85
N LEU A 554 11.27 -31.95 -14.75
CA LEU A 554 11.00 -33.40 -14.76
C LEU A 554 9.67 -33.74 -15.43
N SER A 555 8.64 -32.94 -15.23
CA SER A 555 7.29 -33.15 -15.79
C SER A 555 6.70 -31.84 -16.34
N PRO A 556 7.11 -31.40 -17.54
CA PRO A 556 6.69 -30.12 -18.11
C PRO A 556 5.25 -30.15 -18.63
N GLN A 557 4.45 -29.15 -18.29
CA GLN A 557 3.02 -29.07 -18.68
C GLN A 557 2.76 -28.38 -20.04
N ASN A 558 3.76 -27.72 -20.64
CA ASN A 558 3.68 -27.02 -21.94
C ASN A 558 2.34 -26.28 -22.22
N TYR A 559 1.94 -25.41 -21.29
CA TYR A 559 0.64 -24.75 -21.28
C TYR A 559 0.53 -23.59 -22.30
N ASP A 560 -0.65 -23.42 -22.90
CA ASP A 560 -0.94 -22.47 -24.00
C ASP A 560 -1.78 -21.24 -23.56
N TRP A 561 -2.20 -21.17 -22.30
CA TRP A 561 -3.08 -20.13 -21.74
C TRP A 561 -4.46 -20.03 -22.41
N GLY A 562 -4.93 -21.10 -23.09
CA GLY A 562 -6.25 -21.14 -23.70
C GLY A 562 -7.39 -21.13 -22.69
N THR A 563 -7.28 -21.86 -21.57
CA THR A 563 -8.34 -21.94 -20.56
C THR A 563 -8.43 -20.67 -19.71
N THR A 564 -7.32 -19.98 -19.43
CA THR A 564 -7.33 -18.69 -18.71
C THR A 564 -7.99 -17.57 -19.51
N LYS A 565 -7.98 -17.66 -20.85
CA LYS A 565 -8.72 -16.73 -21.73
C LYS A 565 -10.23 -17.00 -21.74
N LYS A 566 -10.69 -18.17 -21.26
CA LYS A 566 -12.10 -18.56 -21.21
C LYS A 566 -12.79 -18.20 -19.89
N ILE A 567 -12.10 -17.55 -18.95
CA ILE A 567 -12.71 -17.06 -17.70
C ILE A 567 -13.88 -16.13 -18.07
N THR A 568 -15.04 -16.37 -17.46
CA THR A 568 -16.29 -15.70 -17.84
C THR A 568 -16.53 -14.47 -16.97
N VAL A 569 -16.87 -13.35 -17.63
CA VAL A 569 -17.39 -12.16 -16.95
C VAL A 569 -18.81 -12.41 -16.45
N VAL A 570 -19.16 -11.85 -15.28
CA VAL A 570 -20.48 -12.06 -14.65
C VAL A 570 -21.57 -11.35 -15.46
N GLU A 571 -21.27 -10.15 -15.93
CA GLU A 571 -22.15 -9.40 -16.82
C GLU A 571 -21.37 -9.05 -18.09
N LYS A 572 -21.94 -9.35 -19.27
CA LYS A 572 -21.40 -8.92 -20.56
C LYS A 572 -21.61 -7.40 -20.72
N ALA A 573 -20.89 -6.61 -19.95
CA ALA A 573 -20.73 -5.20 -20.26
C ALA A 573 -19.91 -5.10 -21.55
N THR A 574 -20.42 -4.40 -22.56
CA THR A 574 -19.61 -3.97 -23.71
C THR A 574 -18.41 -3.21 -23.15
N SER A 575 -17.21 -3.73 -23.39
CA SER A 575 -15.98 -3.01 -23.04
C SER A 575 -16.00 -1.68 -23.78
N ASP A 576 -15.98 -0.56 -23.05
CA ASP A 576 -15.89 0.79 -23.64
C ASP A 576 -14.50 1.03 -24.27
N LEU A 577 -13.55 0.10 -24.10
CA LEU A 577 -12.24 0.18 -24.71
C LEU A 577 -12.24 -0.32 -26.17
N PRO A 578 -11.56 0.38 -27.09
CA PRO A 578 -11.38 -0.08 -28.47
C PRO A 578 -10.71 -1.45 -28.53
N ALA A 579 -11.14 -2.31 -29.46
CA ALA A 579 -10.53 -3.64 -29.67
C ALA A 579 -9.01 -3.59 -29.90
N GLU A 580 -8.49 -2.46 -30.40
CA GLU A 580 -7.07 -2.21 -30.58
C GLU A 580 -6.24 -2.25 -29.29
N GLU A 581 -6.86 -1.98 -28.14
CA GLU A 581 -6.20 -2.06 -26.83
C GLU A 581 -5.70 -3.47 -26.50
N TYR A 582 -6.38 -4.49 -27.02
CA TYR A 582 -6.09 -5.89 -26.75
C TYR A 582 -5.31 -6.57 -27.88
N LYS A 583 -4.85 -5.82 -28.90
CA LYS A 583 -4.00 -6.38 -29.97
C LYS A 583 -2.71 -6.95 -29.37
N GLU A 584 -2.44 -8.22 -29.63
CA GLU A 584 -1.29 -8.97 -29.11
C GLU A 584 0.04 -8.23 -29.35
N GLU A 585 0.21 -7.66 -30.55
CA GLU A 585 1.40 -6.91 -30.93
C GLU A 585 1.66 -5.69 -30.01
N LYS A 586 0.60 -4.93 -29.68
CA LYS A 586 0.69 -3.77 -28.78
C LYS A 586 1.11 -4.21 -27.37
N LEU A 587 0.56 -5.31 -26.88
CA LEU A 587 0.88 -5.89 -25.57
C LEU A 587 2.29 -6.46 -25.51
N LEU A 588 2.78 -7.08 -26.59
CA LEU A 588 4.16 -7.57 -26.69
C LEU A 588 5.18 -6.43 -26.69
N ARG A 589 4.89 -5.33 -27.42
CA ARG A 589 5.72 -4.11 -27.37
C ARG A 589 5.75 -3.49 -25.98
N ALA A 590 4.58 -3.39 -25.33
CA ALA A 590 4.47 -2.89 -23.96
C ALA A 590 5.24 -3.76 -22.95
N LYS A 591 5.16 -5.10 -23.10
CA LYS A 591 5.95 -6.05 -22.31
C LYS A 591 7.45 -5.83 -22.51
N ALA A 592 7.93 -5.81 -23.75
CA ALA A 592 9.35 -5.63 -24.04
C ALA A 592 9.89 -4.32 -23.43
N TRP A 593 9.08 -3.26 -23.50
CA TRP A 593 9.40 -1.98 -22.88
C TRP A 593 9.51 -2.05 -21.36
N ILE A 594 8.54 -2.63 -20.66
CA ILE A 594 8.60 -2.71 -19.19
C ILE A 594 9.65 -3.69 -18.69
N VAL A 595 9.93 -4.76 -19.43
CA VAL A 595 11.05 -5.65 -19.11
C VAL A 595 12.36 -4.89 -19.22
N LYS A 596 12.58 -4.16 -20.33
CA LYS A 596 13.81 -3.37 -20.54
C LYS A 596 14.01 -2.35 -19.42
N TRP A 597 13.01 -1.51 -19.16
CA TRP A 597 13.14 -0.43 -18.18
C TRP A 597 13.02 -0.91 -16.74
N GLY A 598 12.08 -1.80 -16.43
CA GLY A 598 11.92 -2.36 -15.08
C GLY A 598 13.15 -3.11 -14.60
N VAL A 599 13.76 -3.97 -15.45
CA VAL A 599 15.02 -4.65 -15.13
C VAL A 599 16.19 -3.65 -15.11
N GLY A 600 16.24 -2.72 -16.07
CA GLY A 600 17.29 -1.69 -16.12
C GLY A 600 17.34 -0.85 -14.83
N PHE A 601 16.21 -0.32 -14.38
CA PHE A 601 16.12 0.43 -13.12
C PHE A 601 16.39 -0.45 -11.90
N THR A 602 15.98 -1.72 -11.92
CA THR A 602 16.31 -2.67 -10.85
C THR A 602 17.82 -2.84 -10.70
N VAL A 603 18.55 -3.02 -11.81
CA VAL A 603 20.03 -3.11 -11.80
C VAL A 603 20.65 -1.81 -11.31
N VAL A 604 20.16 -0.65 -11.77
CA VAL A 604 20.67 0.65 -11.35
C VAL A 604 20.49 0.87 -9.84
N ILE A 605 19.28 0.63 -9.33
CA ILE A 605 18.92 0.93 -7.94
C ILE A 605 19.50 -0.09 -6.97
N VAL A 606 19.44 -1.40 -7.27
CA VAL A 606 19.84 -2.44 -6.29
C VAL A 606 21.29 -2.87 -6.42
N LEU A 607 21.89 -2.78 -7.61
CA LEU A 607 23.26 -3.23 -7.83
C LEU A 607 24.22 -2.05 -7.99
N LEU A 608 23.97 -1.16 -8.96
CA LEU A 608 24.93 -0.10 -9.29
C LEU A 608 25.03 0.95 -8.19
N TRP A 609 23.92 1.46 -7.66
CA TRP A 609 23.98 2.51 -6.64
C TRP A 609 24.69 2.04 -5.36
N PRO A 610 24.35 0.89 -4.74
CA PRO A 610 25.09 0.41 -3.58
C PRO A 610 26.57 0.22 -3.89
N LEU A 611 26.89 -0.42 -5.01
CA LEU A 611 28.27 -0.70 -5.41
C LEU A 611 29.09 0.58 -5.61
N LEU A 612 28.50 1.62 -6.21
CA LEU A 612 29.13 2.95 -6.36
C LEU A 612 29.25 3.71 -5.04
N SER A 613 28.45 3.37 -4.03
CA SER A 613 28.53 3.98 -2.69
C SER A 613 29.55 3.29 -1.77
N LEU A 614 29.97 2.04 -2.04
CA LEU A 614 30.92 1.31 -1.19
C LEU A 614 32.29 2.00 -1.05
N PRO A 615 32.90 2.55 -2.13
CA PRO A 615 34.21 3.21 -2.03
C PRO A 615 34.20 4.46 -1.14
N ALA A 616 33.02 5.07 -0.92
CA ALA A 616 32.91 6.23 -0.05
C ALA A 616 33.25 5.89 1.41
N GLY A 617 33.03 4.64 1.85
CA GLY A 617 33.21 4.26 3.25
C GLY A 617 32.29 5.08 4.15
N ASP A 618 32.84 6.12 4.77
CA ASP A 618 32.08 7.16 5.47
C ASP A 618 31.78 8.34 4.52
N PHE A 619 30.52 8.76 4.46
CA PHE A 619 30.14 9.87 3.61
C PHE A 619 30.84 11.15 4.06
N SER A 620 31.39 11.89 3.10
CA SER A 620 31.79 13.28 3.33
C SER A 620 30.53 14.16 3.46
N ILE A 621 30.69 15.36 4.02
CA ILE A 621 29.61 16.34 4.06
C ILE A 621 29.04 16.63 2.66
N GLY A 622 29.89 16.65 1.62
CA GLY A 622 29.47 16.83 0.24
C GLY A 622 28.63 15.66 -0.28
N TYR A 623 29.05 14.43 0.02
CA TYR A 623 28.29 13.23 -0.37
C TYR A 623 26.94 13.16 0.35
N PHE A 624 26.89 13.45 1.65
CA PHE A 624 25.63 13.48 2.39
C PHE A 624 24.72 14.64 1.94
N THR A 625 25.30 15.80 1.60
CA THR A 625 24.52 16.90 1.02
C THR A 625 23.89 16.48 -0.31
N PHE A 626 24.64 15.78 -1.17
CA PHE A 626 24.11 15.21 -2.40
C PHE A 626 22.98 14.19 -2.13
N TRP A 627 23.14 13.33 -1.13
CA TRP A 627 22.09 12.40 -0.68
C TRP A 627 20.80 13.12 -0.26
N ALA A 628 20.93 14.16 0.56
CA ALA A 628 19.81 14.98 1.01
C ALA A 628 19.13 15.71 -0.16
N VAL A 629 19.91 16.25 -1.12
CA VAL A 629 19.39 16.87 -2.34
C VAL A 629 18.61 15.87 -3.18
N ILE A 630 19.08 14.62 -3.31
CA ILE A 630 18.32 13.56 -4.00
C ILE A 630 17.00 13.32 -3.28
N ALA A 631 16.99 13.21 -1.94
CA ALA A 631 15.77 13.00 -1.18
C ALA A 631 14.77 14.16 -1.38
N ILE A 632 15.23 15.42 -1.34
CA ILE A 632 14.39 16.60 -1.59
C ILE A 632 13.86 16.60 -3.03
N ALA A 633 14.74 16.46 -4.02
CA ALA A 633 14.39 16.57 -5.43
C ALA A 633 13.46 15.44 -5.85
N TRP A 634 13.76 14.19 -5.50
CA TRP A 634 12.95 13.04 -5.88
C TRP A 634 11.60 13.06 -5.16
N GLY A 635 11.58 13.38 -3.85
CA GLY A 635 10.34 13.58 -3.11
C GLY A 635 9.45 14.65 -3.73
N THR A 636 10.03 15.79 -4.12
CA THR A 636 9.29 16.91 -4.73
C THR A 636 8.79 16.59 -6.14
N ILE A 637 9.68 16.11 -7.02
CA ILE A 637 9.34 15.79 -8.41
C ILE A 637 8.31 14.64 -8.46
N GLY A 638 8.49 13.62 -7.62
CA GLY A 638 7.53 12.53 -7.48
C GLY A 638 6.16 13.02 -7.02
N SER A 639 6.13 13.91 -6.01
CA SER A 639 4.89 14.55 -5.54
C SER A 639 4.17 15.32 -6.64
N VAL A 640 4.90 16.15 -7.41
CA VAL A 640 4.32 16.89 -8.54
C VAL A 640 3.77 15.94 -9.60
N ALA A 641 4.51 14.88 -9.94
CA ALA A 641 4.09 13.91 -10.94
C ALA A 641 2.78 13.19 -10.54
N ILE A 642 2.67 12.74 -9.29
CA ILE A 642 1.49 12.00 -8.80
C ILE A 642 0.29 12.91 -8.55
N ILE A 643 0.51 14.16 -8.16
CA ILE A 643 -0.57 15.12 -7.93
C ILE A 643 -1.11 15.67 -9.27
N ALA A 644 -0.22 16.12 -10.16
CA ALA A 644 -0.62 16.84 -11.38
C ALA A 644 -1.08 15.91 -12.51
N LEU A 645 -0.38 14.79 -12.75
CA LEU A 645 -0.63 13.95 -13.91
C LEU A 645 -2.06 13.38 -13.98
N PRO A 646 -2.64 12.83 -12.88
CA PRO A 646 -4.03 12.34 -12.92
C PRO A 646 -5.05 13.43 -13.24
N VAL A 647 -4.81 14.66 -12.77
CA VAL A 647 -5.68 15.82 -13.01
C VAL A 647 -5.62 16.22 -14.48
N ILE A 648 -4.41 16.31 -15.04
CA ILE A 648 -4.20 16.62 -16.46
C ILE A 648 -4.86 15.58 -17.36
N GLU A 649 -4.66 14.28 -17.06
CA GLU A 649 -5.27 13.19 -17.84
C GLU A 649 -6.80 13.14 -17.74
N SER A 650 -7.36 13.65 -16.66
CA SER A 650 -8.80 13.64 -16.38
C SER A 650 -9.48 14.99 -16.68
N TRP A 651 -8.74 15.98 -17.18
CA TRP A 651 -9.21 17.36 -17.30
C TRP A 651 -10.46 17.49 -18.17
N GLU A 652 -10.51 16.82 -19.32
CA GLU A 652 -11.70 16.82 -20.20
C GLU A 652 -12.94 16.25 -19.50
N THR A 653 -12.77 15.18 -18.71
CA THR A 653 -13.84 14.58 -17.90
C THR A 653 -14.27 15.51 -16.77
N ILE A 654 -13.31 16.19 -16.12
CA ILE A 654 -13.58 17.15 -15.04
C ILE A 654 -14.34 18.35 -15.60
N GLN A 655 -13.88 18.94 -16.70
CA GLN A 655 -14.57 20.02 -17.41
C GLN A 655 -15.97 19.61 -17.82
N SER A 656 -16.13 18.40 -18.35
CA SER A 656 -17.44 17.85 -18.69
C SER A 656 -18.40 17.77 -17.51
N VAL A 657 -17.91 17.36 -16.33
CA VAL A 657 -18.73 17.28 -15.12
C VAL A 657 -19.05 18.68 -14.60
N ILE A 658 -18.07 19.58 -14.57
CA ILE A 658 -18.27 20.98 -14.16
C ILE A 658 -19.28 21.66 -15.07
N LEU A 659 -19.10 21.58 -16.39
CA LEU A 659 -20.06 22.12 -17.36
C LEU A 659 -21.43 21.48 -17.16
N GLY A 660 -21.53 20.14 -17.01
CA GLY A 660 -22.81 19.49 -16.72
C GLY A 660 -23.48 19.93 -15.41
N MET A 661 -22.71 20.31 -14.40
CA MET A 661 -23.24 20.83 -13.12
C MET A 661 -23.78 22.27 -13.27
N PHE A 662 -23.18 23.08 -14.14
CA PHE A 662 -23.55 24.49 -14.32
C PHE A 662 -24.47 24.74 -15.53
N THR A 663 -24.42 23.90 -16.55
CA THR A 663 -25.25 23.95 -17.75
C THR A 663 -25.84 22.56 -18.04
N ASN A 664 -27.16 22.49 -18.26
CA ASN A 664 -27.85 21.23 -18.57
C ASN A 664 -27.56 20.71 -19.99
N ASP A 665 -26.62 21.34 -20.70
CA ASP A 665 -26.39 21.21 -22.14
C ASP A 665 -26.04 19.76 -22.54
N ARG A 666 -25.25 19.06 -21.73
CA ARG A 666 -24.90 17.66 -22.04
C ARG A 666 -26.05 16.69 -21.81
N LEU A 667 -26.98 17.01 -20.91
CA LEU A 667 -28.21 16.24 -20.77
C LEU A 667 -29.06 16.39 -22.04
N MET A 668 -29.14 17.63 -22.54
CA MET A 668 -29.83 17.94 -23.79
C MET A 668 -29.15 17.25 -24.98
N GLU A 669 -27.82 17.25 -25.02
CA GLU A 669 -27.03 16.60 -26.08
C GLU A 669 -27.20 15.07 -26.08
N LYS A 670 -27.25 14.42 -24.90
CA LYS A 670 -27.59 12.98 -24.79
C LYS A 670 -29.04 12.69 -25.15
N VAL A 671 -29.97 13.58 -24.80
CA VAL A 671 -31.38 13.48 -25.19
C VAL A 671 -31.50 13.63 -26.71
N GLU A 672 -30.75 14.54 -27.33
CA GLU A 672 -30.65 14.70 -28.79
C GLU A 672 -30.03 13.47 -29.45
N GLU A 673 -28.93 12.92 -28.92
CA GLU A 673 -28.30 11.71 -29.47
C GLU A 673 -29.25 10.49 -29.36
N MET A 674 -29.98 10.36 -28.25
CA MET A 674 -31.01 9.34 -28.09
C MET A 674 -32.17 9.55 -29.07
N ASN A 675 -32.64 10.78 -29.23
CA ASN A 675 -33.68 11.12 -30.20
C ASN A 675 -33.22 10.80 -31.63
N LEU A 676 -31.96 11.05 -31.96
CA LEU A 676 -31.38 10.79 -33.28
C LEU A 676 -31.24 9.29 -33.54
N LYS A 677 -30.79 8.51 -32.56
CA LYS A 677 -30.78 7.04 -32.63
C LYS A 677 -32.19 6.46 -32.75
N LEU A 678 -33.14 6.96 -31.96
CA LEU A 678 -34.54 6.55 -32.04
C LEU A 678 -35.13 6.86 -33.42
N HIS A 679 -34.86 8.06 -33.94
CA HIS A 679 -35.32 8.47 -35.26
C HIS A 679 -34.70 7.62 -36.38
N THR A 680 -33.43 7.23 -36.24
CA THR A 680 -32.74 6.35 -37.19
C THR A 680 -33.33 4.93 -37.17
N ILE A 681 -33.67 4.42 -35.98
CA ILE A 681 -34.37 3.13 -35.82
C ILE A 681 -35.78 3.19 -36.44
N MET A 682 -36.51 4.28 -36.21
CA MET A 682 -37.84 4.50 -36.80
C MET A 682 -37.79 4.51 -38.33
N LEU A 683 -36.78 5.13 -38.93
CA LEU A 683 -36.56 5.15 -40.37
C LEU A 683 -36.12 3.78 -40.93
N ALA A 684 -35.37 2.99 -40.15
CA ALA A 684 -34.89 1.68 -40.58
C ALA A 684 -35.96 0.57 -40.48
N ILE A 685 -37.01 0.76 -39.66
CA ILE A 685 -38.06 -0.25 -39.41
C ILE A 685 -39.44 0.43 -39.47
N PRO A 686 -40.18 0.39 -40.59
CA PRO A 686 -41.47 1.06 -40.75
C PRO A 686 -42.55 0.62 -39.73
N GLU A 687 -42.46 -0.62 -39.22
CA GLU A 687 -43.37 -1.11 -38.17
C GLU A 687 -43.13 -0.45 -36.81
N SER A 688 -41.89 -0.02 -36.53
CA SER A 688 -41.54 0.59 -35.24
C SER A 688 -42.14 2.00 -35.08
N GLU A 689 -42.30 2.73 -36.19
CA GLU A 689 -43.00 4.02 -36.21
C GLU A 689 -44.49 3.87 -35.87
N LYS A 690 -45.18 2.84 -36.42
CA LYS A 690 -46.57 2.53 -36.08
C LYS A 690 -46.74 2.18 -34.60
N ILE A 691 -45.85 1.37 -34.05
CA ILE A 691 -45.87 0.98 -32.63
C ILE A 691 -45.64 2.20 -31.73
N TYR A 692 -44.67 3.06 -32.08
CA TYR A 692 -44.39 4.29 -31.35
C TYR A 692 -45.57 5.25 -31.35
N LEU A 693 -46.23 5.47 -32.50
CA LEU A 693 -47.43 6.30 -32.59
C LEU A 693 -48.61 5.72 -31.78
N LEU A 694 -48.79 4.40 -31.81
CA LEU A 694 -49.80 3.71 -31.00
C LEU A 694 -49.54 3.84 -29.49
N GLU A 695 -48.29 3.72 -29.04
CA GLU A 695 -47.92 3.95 -27.65
C GLU A 695 -48.08 5.41 -27.24
N LYS A 696 -47.73 6.34 -28.11
CA LYS A 696 -47.90 7.78 -27.88
C LYS A 696 -49.38 8.17 -27.78
N GLU A 697 -50.25 7.57 -28.59
CA GLU A 697 -51.70 7.72 -28.45
C GLU A 697 -52.22 7.09 -27.16
N LYS A 698 -51.72 5.90 -26.78
CA LYS A 698 -52.08 5.28 -25.48
C LYS A 698 -51.65 6.15 -24.31
N ALA A 699 -50.47 6.75 -24.35
CA ALA A 699 -49.97 7.66 -23.33
C ALA A 699 -50.83 8.92 -23.24
N LYS A 700 -51.15 9.56 -24.39
CA LYS A 700 -52.07 10.71 -24.43
C LYS A 700 -53.47 10.38 -23.91
N LYS A 701 -54.01 9.20 -24.25
CA LYS A 701 -55.30 8.73 -23.71
C LYS A 701 -55.24 8.49 -22.21
N LYS A 702 -54.10 8.00 -21.70
CA LYS A 702 -53.89 7.78 -20.26
C LYS A 702 -53.78 9.10 -19.49
N GLU A 703 -53.04 10.07 -20.02
CA GLU A 703 -52.95 11.43 -19.47
C GLU A 703 -54.31 12.15 -19.50
N ALA A 704 -55.09 11.99 -20.58
CA ALA A 704 -56.45 12.53 -20.66
C ALA A 704 -57.42 11.86 -19.66
N LEU A 705 -57.25 10.56 -19.39
CA LEU A 705 -58.02 9.85 -18.36
C LEU A 705 -57.63 10.28 -16.93
N GLU A 706 -56.34 10.52 -16.67
CA GLU A 706 -55.86 11.01 -15.39
C GLU A 706 -56.26 12.48 -15.13
N GLN A 707 -56.35 13.31 -16.18
CA GLN A 707 -56.88 14.67 -16.07
C GLN A 707 -58.42 14.69 -15.93
N GLY A 708 -59.13 13.75 -16.56
CA GLY A 708 -60.59 13.60 -16.42
C GLY A 708 -61.04 13.02 -15.07
N SER A 709 -60.22 12.19 -14.42
CA SER A 709 -60.54 11.66 -13.08
C SER A 709 -60.37 12.71 -11.97
N HIS A 710 -59.51 13.71 -12.18
CA HIS A 710 -59.33 14.83 -11.26
C HIS A 710 -60.45 15.89 -11.33
N SER A 711 -61.22 15.97 -12.42
CA SER A 711 -62.35 16.91 -12.53
C SER A 711 -63.68 16.34 -12.02
N LEU A 712 -63.83 15.01 -11.97
CA LEU A 712 -65.03 14.32 -11.47
C LEU A 712 -65.05 14.10 -9.95
N SER A 713 -63.94 14.29 -9.23
CA SER A 713 -63.91 14.23 -7.76
C SER A 713 -64.27 15.56 -7.05
N ALA A 714 -64.48 16.64 -7.81
CA ALA A 714 -64.82 17.97 -7.27
C ALA A 714 -66.30 18.36 -7.42
N VAL A 715 -67.15 17.52 -8.01
CA VAL A 715 -68.59 17.78 -8.18
C VAL A 715 -69.37 16.54 -7.72
N GLY A 716 -69.55 16.41 -6.41
CA GLY A 716 -70.30 15.26 -5.88
C GLY A 716 -70.26 15.06 -4.36
N GLN A 717 -70.52 16.10 -3.57
CA GLN A 717 -71.07 15.95 -2.23
C GLN A 717 -72.15 17.04 -2.02
N PRO A 718 -73.44 16.68 -1.85
CA PRO A 718 -74.43 17.59 -1.27
C PRO A 718 -74.17 17.85 0.21
#